data_AF-A0A8J8AF74-F1
#
_entry.id   AF-A0A8J8AF74-F1
#
_cell.length_a   1.000
_cell.length_b   1.000
_cell.length_c   1.000
_cell.angle_alpha   90.00
_cell.angle_beta   90.00
_cell.angle_gamma   90.00
#
_symmetry.space_group_name_H-M   'P 1'
#
loop_
_entity.id
_entity.type
_entity.pdbx_description
1 polymer ?
#
loop_
_entity_poly.entity_id
_entity_poly.type
_entity_poly.pdbx_seq_one_letter_code
_entity_poly.pdbx_strand_id
1 'polypeptide(L)'
;MNINLPISTPFFEINTKKLKRFVIHRLVPVLLVVAVIAFLAGAGITYGVTHGGGEEKKATTLGETANKNATTEDVVNGRDYEEWLKLSKEAQQEAYKQLAKYTQMLMSDFVSYDYQQSGSLGDLKVQVYGPDKIYGFSAFPVQIKITVDKKKPDWAYLHLHSVKVYVINTETGQKIWTRTWSWSGDDVPLLNGDEFVLGTVLKVPDDYAYLVKSAVYSGTFNRAVYHNLTNAVVPRFEIGVEIDAQREMWEWKTADSQAECDNLAGSKEHVYDSNTSTCYILSDIVDTDVTGETTSAYMHTSGVPDFGQWGNLTASAPKSLLNSEYVEMYQIFQQRLYGALSNFEVISMATPIHVMDSTANWKFIFEAVPDYFDPLTKINGKPPVFGDDFRIAVARIIKGGQTWEIAYTKSTKMTDFTTSYELGLPVKYTSTNDTIDYVVAGLAYLELTRDDGIKIPVWYMVVPKVSVQENIEIAFKDSRIRPLVGLTNKSQVTEADIQAAQQLVNTIKQELEKKKLQADELRAKAETMNIPEGIEYAKRAKSAYENAEKGLDKYLDEVKKGKDGKWALNWLNYARKMEDAGDFWLNAAIKATNGLKEHAEWNAEQAQNIEALAKQYEPHFDIYGFLQNGIQLPFGLTLVDVLVIIIAAAVTWFGRQFLGPIGSILGLVILVGWFSGKFVGEHLLGGLIDKLKFW
;
A
#
# COMPACT_ATOMS: atom_id res chain seq x y z
N MET A 1 -95.76 27.65 -10.22
CA MET A 1 -95.10 27.65 -8.90
C MET A 1 -93.97 26.64 -9.00
N ASN A 2 -92.78 27.10 -9.36
CA ASN A 2 -91.61 26.26 -9.67
C ASN A 2 -90.69 26.25 -8.45
N ILE A 3 -90.39 25.07 -7.92
CA ILE A 3 -89.41 24.88 -6.86
C ILE A 3 -88.22 24.12 -7.46
N ASN A 4 -87.09 24.82 -7.55
CA ASN A 4 -85.78 24.31 -7.92
C ASN A 4 -85.14 23.58 -6.73
N LEU A 5 -84.63 22.37 -6.96
CA LEU A 5 -83.55 21.76 -6.18
C LEU A 5 -82.61 21.01 -7.15
N PRO A 6 -81.31 21.37 -7.23
CA PRO A 6 -80.32 20.66 -8.02
C PRO A 6 -79.66 19.54 -7.19
N ILE A 7 -79.51 18.36 -7.78
CA ILE A 7 -78.68 17.25 -7.26
C ILE A 7 -77.35 17.31 -8.01
N SER A 8 -76.26 17.59 -7.28
CA SER A 8 -74.88 17.56 -7.77
C SER A 8 -74.28 16.17 -7.62
N THR A 9 -73.59 15.71 -8.67
CA THR A 9 -72.72 14.53 -8.67
C THR A 9 -71.32 14.92 -8.19
N PRO A 10 -70.64 14.13 -7.32
CA PRO A 10 -69.25 14.40 -6.98
C PRO A 10 -68.32 13.80 -8.04
N PHE A 11 -67.78 14.66 -8.90
CA PHE A 11 -66.54 14.40 -9.63
C PHE A 11 -65.38 14.43 -8.62
N PHE A 12 -64.69 13.31 -8.43
CA PHE A 12 -63.40 13.29 -7.71
C PHE A 12 -62.31 13.82 -8.65
N GLU A 13 -62.02 15.11 -8.53
CA GLU A 13 -60.88 15.75 -9.17
C GLU A 13 -59.60 15.38 -8.37
N ILE A 14 -58.85 14.39 -8.87
CA ILE A 14 -57.57 14.00 -8.25
C ILE A 14 -56.57 15.14 -8.47
N ASN A 15 -56.24 15.83 -7.37
CA ASN A 15 -55.26 16.90 -7.38
C ASN A 15 -53.85 16.33 -7.63
N THR A 16 -53.47 16.29 -8.92
CA THR A 16 -52.22 15.74 -9.44
C THR A 16 -50.96 16.36 -8.81
N LYS A 17 -51.05 17.59 -8.26
CA LYS A 17 -49.94 18.24 -7.53
C LYS A 17 -49.73 17.67 -6.12
N LYS A 18 -50.78 17.25 -5.41
CA LYS A 18 -50.65 16.57 -4.11
C LYS A 18 -50.18 15.13 -4.26
N LEU A 19 -50.63 14.43 -5.31
CA LEU A 19 -50.14 13.09 -5.65
C LEU A 19 -48.66 13.12 -6.06
N LYS A 20 -48.23 14.09 -6.88
CA LYS A 20 -46.81 14.28 -7.21
C LYS A 20 -45.95 14.56 -5.97
N ARG A 21 -46.40 15.41 -5.03
CA ARG A 21 -45.64 15.66 -3.78
C ARG A 21 -45.58 14.43 -2.88
N PHE A 22 -46.65 13.65 -2.78
CA PHE A 22 -46.66 12.42 -1.99
C PHE A 22 -45.74 11.33 -2.59
N VAL A 23 -45.79 11.16 -3.92
CA VAL A 23 -44.93 10.22 -4.65
C VAL A 23 -43.45 10.63 -4.54
N ILE A 24 -43.13 11.90 -4.76
CA ILE A 24 -41.74 12.38 -4.76
C ILE A 24 -41.14 12.46 -3.35
N HIS A 25 -41.90 12.81 -2.31
CA HIS A 25 -41.33 12.98 -0.95
C HIS A 25 -41.46 11.76 -0.05
N ARG A 26 -42.31 10.77 -0.36
CA ARG A 26 -42.48 9.58 0.50
C ARG A 26 -42.23 8.25 -0.19
N LEU A 27 -42.53 8.11 -1.49
CA LEU A 27 -42.30 6.87 -2.23
C LEU A 27 -40.88 6.77 -2.79
N VAL A 28 -40.31 7.88 -3.29
CA VAL A 28 -38.94 7.91 -3.83
C VAL A 28 -37.87 7.56 -2.77
N PRO A 29 -37.92 8.03 -1.50
CA PRO A 29 -36.95 7.62 -0.48
C PRO A 29 -37.08 6.14 -0.10
N VAL A 30 -38.30 5.59 -0.05
CA VAL A 30 -38.53 4.17 0.28
C VAL A 30 -38.11 3.26 -0.88
N LEU A 31 -38.38 3.66 -2.12
CA LEU A 31 -37.87 2.96 -3.31
C LEU A 31 -36.35 3.09 -3.45
N LEU A 32 -35.75 4.22 -3.06
CA LEU A 32 -34.28 4.36 -2.99
C LEU A 32 -33.68 3.49 -1.89
N VAL A 33 -34.30 3.35 -0.72
CA VAL A 33 -33.80 2.48 0.35
C VAL A 33 -33.95 0.99 -0.03
N VAL A 34 -35.07 0.61 -0.66
CA VAL A 34 -35.24 -0.77 -1.15
C VAL A 34 -34.35 -1.06 -2.36
N ALA A 35 -34.14 -0.10 -3.26
CA ALA A 35 -33.19 -0.22 -4.36
C ALA A 35 -31.75 -0.24 -3.85
N VAL A 36 -31.38 0.52 -2.81
CA VAL A 36 -30.04 0.48 -2.21
C VAL A 36 -29.82 -0.80 -1.42
N ILE A 37 -30.84 -1.36 -0.75
CA ILE A 37 -30.72 -2.68 -0.08
C ILE A 37 -30.64 -3.81 -1.12
N ALA A 38 -31.37 -3.72 -2.23
CA ALA A 38 -31.27 -4.68 -3.34
C ALA A 38 -29.97 -4.50 -4.15
N PHE A 39 -29.45 -3.28 -4.28
CA PHE A 39 -28.19 -2.98 -4.95
C PHE A 39 -26.99 -3.30 -4.05
N LEU A 40 -27.08 -3.20 -2.72
CA LEU A 40 -26.02 -3.67 -1.80
C LEU A 40 -26.01 -5.19 -1.66
N ALA A 41 -27.17 -5.86 -1.80
CA ALA A 41 -27.24 -7.32 -1.86
C ALA A 41 -26.83 -7.89 -3.24
N GLY A 42 -27.02 -7.12 -4.32
CA GLY A 42 -26.70 -7.55 -5.70
C GLY A 42 -25.36 -7.05 -6.26
N ALA A 43 -24.87 -5.87 -5.88
CA ALA A 43 -23.63 -5.29 -6.41
C ALA A 43 -22.36 -5.83 -5.73
N GLY A 44 -22.49 -6.61 -4.65
CA GLY A 44 -21.39 -7.39 -4.09
C GLY A 44 -20.96 -8.58 -4.95
N ILE A 45 -21.74 -8.93 -5.99
CA ILE A 45 -21.51 -10.13 -6.81
C ILE A 45 -21.23 -9.80 -8.30
N THR A 46 -21.52 -8.59 -8.79
CA THR A 46 -21.46 -8.31 -10.25
C THR A 46 -20.62 -7.11 -10.70
N TYR A 47 -19.93 -6.38 -9.81
CA TYR A 47 -19.06 -5.26 -10.23
C TYR A 47 -17.59 -5.67 -10.53
N GLY A 48 -17.31 -6.97 -10.64
CA GLY A 48 -15.98 -7.49 -11.01
C GLY A 48 -15.84 -7.96 -12.47
N VAL A 49 -16.91 -7.96 -13.26
CA VAL A 49 -16.88 -8.50 -14.62
C VAL A 49 -17.59 -7.54 -15.57
N THR A 50 -16.77 -6.76 -16.28
CA THR A 50 -17.01 -5.98 -17.51
C THR A 50 -16.84 -4.46 -17.38
N HIS A 51 -15.78 -3.99 -18.06
CA HIS A 51 -15.42 -2.64 -18.53
C HIS A 51 -14.23 -1.96 -17.83
N GLY A 52 -13.09 -1.92 -18.53
CA GLY A 52 -11.98 -0.99 -18.28
C GLY A 52 -10.61 -1.63 -18.51
N GLY A 53 -10.03 -1.44 -19.70
CA GLY A 53 -8.66 -1.87 -20.00
C GLY A 53 -7.62 -1.01 -19.27
N GLY A 54 -6.62 -1.68 -18.70
CA GLY A 54 -5.48 -1.11 -17.99
C GLY A 54 -4.98 -2.12 -16.96
N GLU A 55 -3.74 -2.58 -17.12
CA GLU A 55 -3.13 -3.60 -16.25
C GLU A 55 -2.92 -3.06 -14.82
N GLU A 56 -3.94 -3.15 -13.98
CA GLU A 56 -3.82 -3.02 -12.53
C GLU A 56 -3.67 -4.39 -11.88
N LYS A 57 -2.65 -4.50 -11.02
CA LYS A 57 -2.33 -5.68 -10.23
C LYS A 57 -3.57 -6.10 -9.43
N LYS A 58 -4.05 -7.30 -9.71
CA LYS A 58 -5.03 -8.01 -8.89
C LYS A 58 -4.59 -7.98 -7.43
N ALA A 59 -5.33 -7.27 -6.58
CA ALA A 59 -5.51 -7.73 -5.23
C ALA A 59 -5.92 -9.21 -5.33
N THR A 60 -5.26 -10.08 -4.59
CA THR A 60 -5.66 -11.49 -4.46
C THR A 60 -7.02 -11.55 -3.78
N THR A 61 -8.08 -11.23 -4.52
CA THR A 61 -9.41 -11.74 -4.27
C THR A 61 -9.31 -13.25 -4.43
N LEU A 62 -9.25 -13.94 -3.29
CA LEU A 62 -9.54 -15.37 -3.22
C LEU A 62 -10.84 -15.58 -3.99
N GLY A 63 -10.70 -16.25 -5.13
CA GLY A 63 -11.81 -16.56 -6.02
C GLY A 63 -12.90 -17.34 -5.31
N GLU A 64 -14.11 -17.22 -5.87
CA GLU A 64 -15.23 -18.14 -5.78
C GLU A 64 -15.26 -19.06 -4.55
N THR A 65 -16.28 -18.86 -3.70
CA THR A 65 -16.74 -19.75 -2.61
C THR A 65 -16.47 -21.25 -2.86
N ALA A 66 -15.23 -21.68 -2.61
CA ALA A 66 -14.82 -23.07 -2.66
C ALA A 66 -15.03 -23.64 -1.26
N ASN A 67 -16.00 -24.54 -1.11
CA ASN A 67 -16.19 -25.29 0.13
C ASN A 67 -14.92 -26.09 0.43
N LYS A 68 -14.13 -25.62 1.39
CA LYS A 68 -12.91 -26.32 1.82
C LYS A 68 -13.25 -27.23 2.99
N ASN A 69 -12.68 -28.43 2.95
CA ASN A 69 -12.84 -29.39 4.03
C ASN A 69 -11.63 -29.27 4.96
N ALA A 70 -11.89 -29.04 6.24
CA ALA A 70 -10.88 -28.99 7.26
C ALA A 70 -10.23 -30.37 7.41
N THR A 71 -8.92 -30.35 7.64
CA THR A 71 -8.14 -31.51 8.06
C THR A 71 -7.83 -31.43 9.56
N THR A 72 -7.37 -32.53 10.16
CA THR A 72 -6.91 -32.51 11.56
C THR A 72 -5.76 -31.52 11.73
N GLU A 73 -4.87 -31.43 10.75
CA GLU A 73 -3.72 -30.51 10.75
C GLU A 73 -4.15 -29.04 10.67
N ASP A 74 -5.23 -28.73 9.95
CA ASP A 74 -5.82 -27.40 9.92
C ASP A 74 -6.30 -26.98 11.32
N VAL A 75 -6.97 -27.89 12.02
CA VAL A 75 -7.57 -27.61 13.33
C VAL A 75 -6.56 -27.63 14.46
N VAL A 76 -5.51 -28.47 14.40
CA VAL A 76 -4.52 -28.59 15.47
C VAL A 76 -3.34 -27.66 15.24
N ASN A 77 -2.76 -27.67 14.04
CA ASN A 77 -1.53 -26.94 13.72
C ASN A 77 -1.76 -25.66 12.92
N GLY A 78 -3.00 -25.37 12.50
CA GLY A 78 -3.30 -24.18 11.70
C GLY A 78 -2.70 -24.26 10.29
N ARG A 79 -2.63 -25.45 9.71
CA ARG A 79 -1.99 -25.65 8.39
C ARG A 79 -2.65 -24.86 7.27
N ASP A 80 -3.94 -24.55 7.37
CA ASP A 80 -4.64 -23.73 6.39
C ASP A 80 -4.28 -22.24 6.42
N TYR A 81 -3.51 -21.79 7.43
CA TYR A 81 -2.81 -20.52 7.37
C TYR A 81 -1.57 -20.55 6.47
N GLU A 82 -1.12 -21.72 6.00
CA GLU A 82 0.08 -21.88 5.16
C GLU A 82 0.02 -20.98 3.94
N GLU A 83 -1.14 -20.81 3.29
CA GLU A 83 -1.26 -19.93 2.12
C GLU A 83 -0.88 -18.47 2.41
N TRP A 84 -1.19 -18.01 3.61
CA TRP A 84 -0.88 -16.67 4.08
C TRP A 84 0.55 -16.58 4.67
N LEU A 85 1.05 -17.70 5.22
CA LEU A 85 2.39 -17.86 5.79
C LEU A 85 3.40 -18.52 4.82
N LYS A 86 3.06 -18.62 3.52
CA LYS A 86 3.75 -19.46 2.51
C LYS A 86 5.23 -19.10 2.30
N LEU A 87 5.61 -17.86 2.60
CA LEU A 87 6.99 -17.38 2.45
C LEU A 87 7.92 -17.90 3.55
N SER A 88 7.39 -18.59 4.56
CA SER A 88 8.11 -18.94 5.78
C SER A 88 9.28 -19.92 5.61
N LYS A 89 9.20 -20.83 4.64
CA LYS A 89 10.24 -21.84 4.37
C LYS A 89 11.36 -21.37 3.42
N GLU A 90 11.13 -20.31 2.65
CA GLU A 90 12.07 -19.74 1.65
C GLU A 90 12.26 -18.22 1.82
N ALA A 91 11.94 -17.65 2.98
CA ALA A 91 11.80 -16.21 3.19
C ALA A 91 13.03 -15.40 2.77
N GLN A 92 14.22 -15.95 2.96
CA GLN A 92 15.47 -15.31 2.55
C GLN A 92 15.63 -15.28 1.03
N GLN A 93 15.33 -16.37 0.33
CA GLN A 93 15.35 -16.39 -1.14
C GLN A 93 14.28 -15.47 -1.71
N GLU A 94 13.09 -15.45 -1.12
CA GLU A 94 12.04 -14.52 -1.53
C GLU A 94 12.46 -13.07 -1.27
N ALA A 95 13.11 -12.77 -0.14
CA ALA A 95 13.64 -11.44 0.13
C ALA A 95 14.60 -11.01 -1.00
N TYR A 96 15.56 -11.85 -1.39
CA TYR A 96 16.45 -11.51 -2.50
C TYR A 96 15.73 -11.35 -3.85
N LYS A 97 14.69 -12.16 -4.14
CA LYS A 97 13.85 -11.95 -5.34
C LYS A 97 13.13 -10.60 -5.30
N GLN A 98 12.64 -10.18 -4.13
CA GLN A 98 11.98 -8.90 -3.95
C GLN A 98 12.96 -7.73 -4.04
N LEU A 99 14.16 -7.83 -3.47
CA LEU A 99 15.25 -6.86 -3.67
C LEU A 99 15.53 -6.67 -5.16
N ALA A 100 15.83 -7.74 -5.87
CA ALA A 100 16.12 -7.67 -7.32
C ALA A 100 14.99 -7.01 -8.13
N LYS A 101 13.73 -7.28 -7.78
CA LYS A 101 12.58 -6.64 -8.41
C LYS A 101 12.46 -5.16 -8.04
N TYR A 102 12.76 -4.80 -6.80
CA TYR A 102 12.72 -3.43 -6.31
C TYR A 102 13.81 -2.60 -6.98
N THR A 103 15.02 -3.14 -7.07
CA THR A 103 16.14 -2.57 -7.84
C THR A 103 15.72 -2.24 -9.26
N GLN A 104 15.12 -3.18 -9.99
CA GLN A 104 14.66 -2.94 -11.37
C GLN A 104 13.64 -1.79 -11.47
N MET A 105 12.81 -1.58 -10.44
CA MET A 105 11.83 -0.50 -10.42
C MET A 105 12.42 0.86 -10.00
N LEU A 106 13.53 0.84 -9.25
CA LEU A 106 14.29 2.02 -8.83
C LEU A 106 15.29 2.48 -9.89
N MET A 107 15.61 1.63 -10.88
CA MET A 107 16.40 2.03 -12.04
C MET A 107 15.77 3.24 -12.73
N SER A 108 16.61 4.22 -13.06
CA SER A 108 16.21 5.45 -13.72
C SER A 108 17.12 5.70 -14.91
N ASP A 109 16.52 6.07 -16.04
CA ASP A 109 17.26 6.59 -17.17
C ASP A 109 17.72 8.03 -16.89
N PHE A 110 18.72 8.48 -17.66
CA PHE A 110 19.24 9.83 -17.61
C PHE A 110 18.56 10.69 -18.68
N VAL A 111 17.91 11.77 -18.27
CA VAL A 111 17.10 12.64 -19.14
C VAL A 111 17.57 14.08 -19.04
N SER A 112 17.34 14.85 -20.10
CA SER A 112 17.60 16.30 -20.06
C SER A 112 16.52 16.97 -19.23
N TYR A 113 16.92 17.81 -18.29
CA TYR A 113 16.01 18.70 -17.59
C TYR A 113 15.83 19.98 -18.41
N ASP A 114 14.64 20.56 -18.33
CA ASP A 114 14.38 21.87 -18.95
C ASP A 114 15.25 22.90 -18.26
N TYR A 115 15.99 23.68 -19.05
CA TYR A 115 17.00 24.61 -18.55
C TYR A 115 16.82 26.00 -19.15
N GLN A 116 16.74 27.00 -18.28
CA GLN A 116 16.66 28.40 -18.67
C GLN A 116 17.98 29.09 -18.36
N GLN A 117 18.58 29.68 -19.40
CA GLN A 117 19.86 30.38 -19.30
C GLN A 117 19.71 31.89 -19.51
N SER A 118 20.58 32.63 -18.83
CA SER A 118 20.79 34.07 -18.97
C SER A 118 22.29 34.36 -19.13
N GLY A 119 22.65 35.49 -19.73
CA GLY A 119 24.04 35.83 -20.07
C GLY A 119 24.33 35.71 -21.58
N SER A 120 25.51 35.25 -21.97
CA SER A 120 25.92 35.18 -23.38
C SER A 120 25.24 34.03 -24.13
N LEU A 121 24.07 34.30 -24.71
CA LEU A 121 23.21 33.31 -25.37
C LEU A 121 23.76 32.75 -26.71
N GLY A 122 24.88 33.27 -27.21
CA GLY A 122 25.37 33.00 -28.57
C GLY A 122 26.53 32.01 -28.69
N ASP A 123 27.36 31.89 -27.65
CA ASP A 123 28.64 31.16 -27.75
C ASP A 123 28.67 29.84 -26.98
N LEU A 124 27.81 29.72 -25.96
CA LEU A 124 27.71 28.58 -25.07
C LEU A 124 26.27 28.08 -25.00
N LYS A 125 26.10 26.76 -25.15
CA LYS A 125 24.84 26.07 -24.88
C LYS A 125 25.05 25.10 -23.74
N VAL A 126 24.23 25.22 -22.71
CA VAL A 126 24.30 24.36 -21.52
C VAL A 126 23.10 23.44 -21.49
N GLN A 127 23.35 22.16 -21.26
CA GLN A 127 22.33 21.15 -21.01
C GLN A 127 22.61 20.48 -19.67
N VAL A 128 21.56 20.33 -18.86
CA VAL A 128 21.62 19.67 -17.56
C VAL A 128 20.86 18.37 -17.67
N TYR A 129 21.50 17.27 -17.29
CA TYR A 129 20.89 15.95 -17.26
C TYR A 129 20.88 15.40 -15.84
N GLY A 130 19.82 14.69 -15.50
CA GLY A 130 19.64 14.01 -14.23
C GLY A 130 18.77 12.76 -14.40
N PRO A 131 18.50 12.01 -13.33
CA PRO A 131 17.63 10.85 -13.40
C PRO A 131 16.20 11.27 -13.71
N ASP A 132 15.49 10.50 -14.54
CA ASP A 132 14.05 10.64 -14.72
C ASP A 132 13.26 10.47 -13.41
N LYS A 133 13.79 9.67 -12.47
CA LYS A 133 13.14 9.36 -11.20
C LYS A 133 14.10 9.47 -10.02
N ILE A 134 13.68 10.26 -9.03
CA ILE A 134 14.34 10.46 -7.74
C ILE A 134 13.31 10.15 -6.65
N TYR A 135 13.48 9.05 -5.93
CA TYR A 135 12.54 8.63 -4.89
C TYR A 135 12.95 9.19 -3.52
N GLY A 136 12.06 9.99 -2.93
CA GLY A 136 12.25 10.58 -1.60
C GLY A 136 13.48 11.48 -1.49
N PHE A 137 14.20 11.40 -0.36
CA PHE A 137 15.32 12.29 -0.02
C PHE A 137 16.67 11.80 -0.56
N SER A 138 16.66 11.26 -1.78
CA SER A 138 17.84 10.65 -2.39
C SER A 138 18.86 11.67 -2.90
N ALA A 139 20.14 11.32 -2.79
CA ALA A 139 21.19 11.92 -3.61
C ALA A 139 21.05 11.40 -5.04
N PHE A 140 21.46 12.18 -6.04
CA PHE A 140 21.29 11.82 -7.45
C PHE A 140 22.48 12.32 -8.31
N PRO A 141 22.85 11.56 -9.35
CA PRO A 141 23.87 11.99 -10.29
C PRO A 141 23.36 13.11 -11.22
N VAL A 142 24.24 14.04 -11.58
CA VAL A 142 23.95 15.15 -12.50
C VAL A 142 25.08 15.27 -13.50
N GLN A 143 24.73 15.48 -14.77
CA GLN A 143 25.69 15.78 -15.83
C GLN A 143 25.40 17.16 -16.41
N ILE A 144 26.46 17.94 -16.58
CA ILE A 144 26.44 19.23 -17.27
C ILE A 144 27.17 19.06 -18.59
N LYS A 145 26.48 19.33 -19.69
CA LYS A 145 27.06 19.32 -21.03
C LYS A 145 27.12 20.76 -21.54
N ILE A 146 28.33 21.21 -21.85
CA ILE A 146 28.62 22.52 -22.41
C ILE A 146 29.01 22.32 -23.87
N THR A 147 28.27 22.95 -24.78
CA THR A 147 28.58 22.95 -26.22
C THR A 147 29.03 24.34 -26.62
N VAL A 148 30.20 24.42 -27.24
CA VAL A 148 30.80 25.69 -27.67
C VAL A 148 30.63 25.84 -29.18
N ASP A 149 30.04 26.94 -29.62
CA ASP A 149 29.87 27.17 -31.06
C ASP A 149 31.24 27.38 -31.73
N LYS A 150 31.46 26.71 -32.88
CA LYS A 150 32.73 26.76 -33.62
C LYS A 150 32.91 28.13 -34.28
N LYS A 151 34.05 28.78 -34.02
CA LYS A 151 34.45 30.04 -34.65
C LYS A 151 35.73 29.86 -35.47
N LYS A 152 35.91 30.76 -36.45
CA LYS A 152 37.18 30.91 -37.18
C LYS A 152 38.01 32.02 -36.54
N PRO A 153 39.35 31.91 -36.56
CA PRO A 153 40.14 30.74 -37.00
C PRO A 153 39.98 29.54 -36.07
N ASP A 154 40.46 28.34 -36.46
CA ASP A 154 40.26 27.11 -35.68
C ASP A 154 40.90 27.17 -34.26
N TRP A 155 41.82 28.11 -34.02
CA TRP A 155 42.41 28.41 -32.71
C TRP A 155 41.72 29.57 -31.96
N ALA A 156 40.53 30.02 -32.39
CA ALA A 156 39.72 31.00 -31.65
C ALA A 156 39.04 30.34 -30.45
N TYR A 157 39.82 30.12 -29.40
CA TYR A 157 39.38 29.33 -28.25
C TYR A 157 38.44 30.11 -27.33
N LEU A 158 37.54 29.37 -26.69
CA LEU A 158 36.93 29.76 -25.44
C LEU A 158 37.71 29.12 -24.29
N HIS A 159 38.11 29.97 -23.36
CA HIS A 159 38.83 29.64 -22.14
C HIS A 159 37.80 29.39 -21.04
N LEU A 160 37.68 28.16 -20.56
CA LEU A 160 36.74 27.79 -19.51
C LEU A 160 37.41 27.90 -18.14
N HIS A 161 37.13 28.96 -17.38
CA HIS A 161 37.80 29.22 -16.09
C HIS A 161 37.13 28.53 -14.94
N SER A 162 35.79 28.54 -14.88
CA SER A 162 35.08 27.79 -13.86
C SER A 162 33.67 27.35 -14.26
N VAL A 163 33.26 26.22 -13.69
CA VAL A 163 31.87 25.76 -13.73
C VAL A 163 31.44 25.48 -12.30
N LYS A 164 30.31 26.03 -11.90
CA LYS A 164 29.73 25.84 -10.58
C LYS A 164 28.30 25.35 -10.71
N VAL A 165 27.97 24.27 -10.01
CA VAL A 165 26.64 23.66 -10.00
C VAL A 165 26.16 23.47 -8.57
N TYR A 166 24.86 23.68 -8.32
CA TYR A 166 24.26 23.56 -7.00
C TYR A 166 22.76 23.28 -7.09
N VAL A 167 22.17 22.84 -5.98
CA VAL A 167 20.71 22.74 -5.84
C VAL A 167 20.19 24.03 -5.21
N ILE A 168 19.08 24.55 -5.73
CA ILE A 168 18.33 25.69 -5.21
C ILE A 168 17.05 25.16 -4.58
N ASN A 169 16.88 25.34 -3.28
CA ASN A 169 15.56 25.15 -2.67
C ASN A 169 14.66 26.32 -3.12
N THR A 170 13.64 26.04 -3.93
CA THR A 170 12.76 27.08 -4.51
C THR A 170 11.86 27.74 -3.49
N GLU A 171 11.67 27.12 -2.32
CA GLU A 171 10.84 27.65 -1.23
C GLU A 171 11.61 28.66 -0.37
N THR A 172 12.94 28.47 -0.23
CA THR A 172 13.79 29.31 0.64
C THR A 172 14.83 30.14 -0.10
N GLY A 173 15.12 29.82 -1.37
CA GLY A 173 16.20 30.40 -2.16
C GLY A 173 17.60 29.89 -1.79
N GLN A 174 17.72 28.94 -0.85
CA GLN A 174 19.01 28.47 -0.37
C GLN A 174 19.72 27.62 -1.44
N LYS A 175 20.99 27.96 -1.73
CA LYS A 175 21.90 27.15 -2.55
C LYS A 175 22.61 26.11 -1.67
N ILE A 176 22.51 24.83 -2.04
CA ILE A 176 23.11 23.69 -1.31
C ILE A 176 23.88 22.77 -2.26
N TRP A 177 24.77 21.96 -1.69
CA TRP A 177 25.59 20.96 -2.42
C TRP A 177 26.43 21.53 -3.57
N THR A 178 26.87 22.78 -3.45
CA THR A 178 27.68 23.45 -4.48
C THR A 178 28.92 22.64 -4.82
N ARG A 179 29.13 22.37 -6.11
CA ARG A 179 30.37 21.83 -6.69
C ARG A 179 30.95 22.88 -7.61
N THR A 180 32.24 23.14 -7.49
CA THR A 180 32.97 24.08 -8.35
C THR A 180 34.18 23.41 -8.97
N TRP A 181 34.23 23.38 -10.29
CA TRP A 181 35.44 23.09 -11.06
C TRP A 181 36.07 24.43 -11.44
N SER A 182 37.36 24.58 -11.16
CA SER A 182 38.12 25.79 -11.49
C SER A 182 39.45 25.39 -12.09
N TRP A 183 39.84 26.09 -13.15
CA TRP A 183 41.09 25.88 -13.86
C TRP A 183 41.87 27.20 -13.93
N SER A 184 43.19 27.11 -14.01
CA SER A 184 44.06 28.29 -14.09
C SER A 184 45.37 27.93 -14.77
N GLY A 185 45.99 28.89 -15.45
CA GLY A 185 47.24 28.66 -16.17
C GLY A 185 47.07 27.64 -17.29
N ASP A 186 48.02 26.72 -17.43
CA ASP A 186 48.05 25.74 -18.53
C ASP A 186 46.95 24.66 -18.44
N ASP A 187 46.23 24.57 -17.31
CA ASP A 187 45.15 23.60 -17.10
C ASP A 187 43.78 24.10 -17.62
N VAL A 188 43.68 25.34 -18.08
CA VAL A 188 42.43 25.93 -18.59
C VAL A 188 41.98 25.20 -19.86
N PRO A 189 40.78 24.58 -19.87
CA PRO A 189 40.25 23.97 -21.08
C PRO A 189 40.05 25.01 -22.18
N LEU A 190 40.65 24.74 -23.35
CA LEU A 190 40.52 25.54 -24.56
C LEU A 190 39.54 24.83 -25.51
N LEU A 191 38.40 25.48 -25.79
CA LEU A 191 37.28 24.86 -26.51
C LEU A 191 36.94 25.64 -27.79
N ASN A 192 36.82 24.96 -28.93
CA ASN A 192 36.33 25.57 -30.18
C ASN A 192 35.56 24.59 -31.06
N GLY A 193 34.22 24.60 -30.97
CA GLY A 193 33.38 23.59 -31.62
C GLY A 193 33.28 22.27 -30.86
N ASP A 194 33.84 22.22 -29.65
CA ASP A 194 33.92 21.02 -28.81
C ASP A 194 32.73 20.90 -27.85
N GLU A 195 32.49 19.68 -27.40
CA GLU A 195 31.60 19.36 -26.28
C GLU A 195 32.44 19.09 -25.02
N PHE A 196 32.05 19.70 -23.91
CA PHE A 196 32.69 19.50 -22.62
C PHE A 196 31.67 18.99 -21.60
N VAL A 197 31.97 17.86 -20.94
CA VAL A 197 31.02 17.15 -20.08
C VAL A 197 31.57 17.01 -18.67
N LEU A 198 30.78 17.41 -17.69
CA LEU A 198 31.10 17.34 -16.26
C LEU A 198 30.03 16.52 -15.53
N GLY A 199 30.44 15.69 -14.57
CA GLY A 199 29.55 14.86 -13.77
C GLY A 199 29.73 15.12 -12.27
N THR A 200 28.64 15.23 -11.52
CA THR A 200 28.67 15.39 -10.06
C THR A 200 27.51 14.68 -9.38
N VAL A 201 27.55 14.60 -8.04
CA VAL A 201 26.41 14.17 -7.21
C VAL A 201 25.80 15.39 -6.54
N LEU A 202 24.49 15.55 -6.66
CA LEU A 202 23.68 16.51 -5.90
C LEU A 202 22.69 15.76 -5.02
N LYS A 203 21.93 16.49 -4.20
CA LYS A 203 20.85 15.93 -3.39
C LYS A 203 19.73 16.94 -3.23
N VAL A 204 18.50 16.43 -3.14
CA VAL A 204 17.33 17.25 -2.82
C VAL A 204 17.49 17.96 -1.46
N PRO A 205 16.78 19.07 -1.21
CA PRO A 205 16.73 19.69 0.11
C PRO A 205 16.22 18.71 1.18
N ASP A 206 16.85 18.69 2.36
CA ASP A 206 16.54 17.70 3.41
C ASP A 206 16.79 18.25 4.82
N ASP A 207 15.71 18.61 5.50
CA ASP A 207 15.73 19.09 6.88
C ASP A 207 15.75 17.95 7.92
N TYR A 208 15.60 16.70 7.47
CA TYR A 208 15.41 15.53 8.33
C TYR A 208 16.70 14.73 8.54
N ALA A 209 17.71 14.87 7.67
CA ALA A 209 18.96 14.12 7.77
C ALA A 209 19.63 14.20 9.16
N TYR A 210 19.64 15.37 9.79
CA TYR A 210 20.22 15.55 11.13
C TYR A 210 19.37 14.93 12.24
N LEU A 211 18.04 14.92 12.09
CA LEU A 211 17.14 14.22 12.99
C LEU A 211 17.44 12.72 12.98
N VAL A 212 17.64 12.14 11.78
CA VAL A 212 18.01 10.72 11.65
C VAL A 212 19.41 10.46 12.17
N LYS A 213 20.39 11.31 11.84
CA LYS A 213 21.76 11.20 12.38
C LYS A 213 21.75 11.13 13.91
N SER A 214 21.00 12.04 14.55
CA SER A 214 20.85 12.06 16.00
C SER A 214 20.21 10.76 16.51
N ALA A 215 19.12 10.31 15.89
CA ALA A 215 18.45 9.06 16.26
C ALA A 215 19.35 7.82 16.13
N VAL A 216 20.14 7.74 15.05
CA VAL A 216 21.08 6.64 14.79
C VAL A 216 22.28 6.69 15.74
N TYR A 217 22.80 7.86 16.10
CA TYR A 217 23.99 7.95 16.96
C TYR A 217 23.65 7.85 18.44
N SER A 218 22.64 8.59 18.90
CA SER A 218 22.24 8.61 20.30
C SER A 218 21.33 7.44 20.70
N GLY A 219 20.73 6.75 19.73
CA GLY A 219 19.75 5.70 19.98
C GLY A 219 18.36 6.21 20.34
N THR A 220 18.09 7.51 20.17
CA THR A 220 16.77 8.07 20.47
C THR A 220 15.82 7.90 19.29
N PHE A 221 14.80 7.06 19.45
CA PHE A 221 13.69 6.89 18.52
C PHE A 221 12.37 6.99 19.28
N ASN A 222 11.67 8.11 19.10
CA ASN A 222 10.43 8.42 19.80
C ASN A 222 9.32 8.80 18.81
N ARG A 223 8.11 9.02 19.33
CA ARG A 223 6.93 9.37 18.52
C ARG A 223 7.14 10.59 17.62
N ALA A 224 7.84 11.61 18.10
CA ALA A 224 8.08 12.83 17.33
C ALA A 224 9.03 12.57 16.15
N VAL A 225 10.11 11.79 16.38
CA VAL A 225 11.01 11.34 15.31
C VAL A 225 10.23 10.53 14.29
N TYR A 226 9.48 9.51 14.72
CA TYR A 226 8.65 8.69 13.83
C TYR A 226 7.70 9.57 13.00
N HIS A 227 6.90 10.41 13.66
CA HIS A 227 5.92 11.26 13.00
C HIS A 227 6.54 12.25 12.00
N ASN A 228 7.68 12.86 12.34
CA ASN A 228 8.35 13.79 11.44
C ASN A 228 8.87 13.07 10.19
N LEU A 229 9.43 11.87 10.35
CA LEU A 229 9.98 11.10 9.23
C LEU A 229 8.88 10.49 8.35
N THR A 230 7.77 10.01 8.93
CA THR A 230 6.67 9.42 8.15
C THR A 230 5.85 10.46 7.37
N ASN A 231 5.89 11.73 7.79
CA ASN A 231 5.20 12.84 7.13
C ASN A 231 6.15 13.76 6.36
N ALA A 232 7.41 13.36 6.18
CA ALA A 232 8.40 14.16 5.48
C ALA A 232 8.03 14.29 4.00
N VAL A 233 8.08 15.53 3.48
CA VAL A 233 7.83 15.86 2.08
C VAL A 233 9.07 16.50 1.50
N VAL A 234 9.46 16.08 0.30
CA VAL A 234 10.62 16.64 -0.41
C VAL A 234 10.26 18.06 -0.89
N PRO A 235 11.01 19.10 -0.48
CA PRO A 235 10.78 20.46 -0.96
C PRO A 235 11.04 20.59 -2.45
N ARG A 236 10.38 21.54 -3.12
CA ARG A 236 10.66 21.83 -4.53
C ARG A 236 12.05 22.43 -4.71
N PHE A 237 12.76 21.98 -5.73
CA PHE A 237 14.12 22.43 -6.02
C PHE A 237 14.41 22.52 -7.51
N GLU A 238 15.45 23.29 -7.84
CA GLU A 238 16.03 23.35 -9.18
C GLU A 238 17.56 23.21 -9.10
N ILE A 239 18.20 22.95 -10.23
CA ILE A 239 19.66 22.85 -10.36
C ILE A 239 20.15 24.13 -11.03
N GLY A 240 20.95 24.91 -10.32
CA GLY A 240 21.61 26.10 -10.85
C GLY A 240 23.00 25.79 -11.40
N VAL A 241 23.37 26.42 -12.50
CA VAL A 241 24.70 26.34 -13.12
C VAL A 241 25.21 27.76 -13.40
N GLU A 242 26.42 28.05 -12.95
CA GLU A 242 27.17 29.29 -13.18
C GLU A 242 28.48 28.91 -13.92
N ILE A 243 28.73 29.52 -15.08
CA ILE A 243 29.93 29.31 -15.91
C ILE A 243 30.64 30.65 -16.06
N ASP A 244 31.94 30.64 -15.75
CA ASP A 244 32.88 31.72 -16.01
C ASP A 244 33.78 31.30 -17.16
N ALA A 245 33.75 32.08 -18.25
CA ALA A 245 34.50 31.78 -19.45
C ALA A 245 34.83 33.04 -20.24
N GLN A 246 35.94 33.00 -20.98
CA GLN A 246 36.39 34.10 -21.83
C GLN A 246 36.59 33.63 -23.27
N ARG A 247 36.09 34.41 -24.23
CA ARG A 247 36.21 34.11 -25.66
C ARG A 247 37.22 35.03 -26.31
N GLU A 248 38.15 34.43 -27.06
CA GLU A 248 39.00 35.19 -27.98
C GLU A 248 38.21 35.65 -29.21
N MET A 249 38.23 36.95 -29.47
CA MET A 249 37.58 37.56 -30.62
C MET A 249 38.62 37.91 -31.67
N TRP A 250 38.64 37.16 -32.76
CA TRP A 250 39.56 37.36 -33.88
C TRP A 250 38.86 38.10 -35.02
N GLU A 251 39.50 39.16 -35.51
CA GLU A 251 39.12 39.83 -36.76
C GLU A 251 39.97 39.29 -37.91
N TRP A 252 39.43 39.28 -39.12
CA TRP A 252 40.17 38.87 -40.31
C TRP A 252 40.24 39.99 -41.33
N LYS A 253 41.41 40.11 -41.97
CA LYS A 253 41.67 41.03 -43.08
C LYS A 253 42.41 40.29 -44.18
N THR A 254 42.21 40.70 -45.43
CA THR A 254 43.04 40.21 -46.54
C THR A 254 44.43 40.83 -46.44
N ALA A 255 45.48 40.02 -46.59
CA ALA A 255 46.87 40.45 -46.66
C ALA A 255 47.64 39.63 -47.70
N ASP A 256 48.40 40.30 -48.55
CA ASP A 256 49.15 39.66 -49.65
C ASP A 256 50.47 39.04 -49.16
N SER A 257 50.90 39.34 -47.92
CA SER A 257 52.11 38.78 -47.31
C SER A 257 52.10 38.85 -45.78
N GLN A 258 53.00 38.09 -45.13
CA GLN A 258 53.27 38.19 -43.69
C GLN A 258 53.61 39.63 -43.28
N ALA A 259 54.47 40.31 -44.04
CA ALA A 259 54.89 41.67 -43.72
C ALA A 259 53.72 42.66 -43.77
N GLU A 260 52.75 42.45 -44.64
CA GLU A 260 51.52 43.25 -44.64
C GLU A 260 50.63 42.93 -43.44
N CYS A 261 50.51 41.64 -43.06
CA CYS A 261 49.79 41.23 -41.87
C CYS A 261 50.38 41.85 -40.59
N ASP A 262 51.71 41.82 -40.43
CA ASP A 262 52.42 42.45 -39.31
C ASP A 262 52.10 43.96 -39.21
N ASN A 263 52.05 44.65 -40.37
CA ASN A 263 51.69 46.07 -40.43
C ASN A 263 50.20 46.32 -40.09
N LEU A 264 49.30 45.43 -40.54
CA LEU A 264 47.85 45.53 -40.27
C LEU A 264 47.51 45.24 -38.79
N ALA A 265 48.24 44.32 -38.16
CA ALA A 265 48.06 43.93 -36.76
C ALA A 265 48.69 44.92 -35.77
N GLY A 266 49.80 45.55 -36.15
CA GLY A 266 50.57 46.40 -35.25
C GLY A 266 51.17 45.59 -34.10
N SER A 267 50.91 45.99 -32.85
CA SER A 267 51.39 45.28 -31.65
C SER A 267 50.45 44.19 -31.15
N LYS A 268 49.32 43.95 -31.82
CA LYS A 268 48.36 42.92 -31.42
C LYS A 268 48.86 41.54 -31.84
N GLU A 269 48.45 40.52 -31.10
CA GLU A 269 48.67 39.13 -31.49
C GLU A 269 47.96 38.83 -32.82
N HIS A 270 48.64 38.13 -33.72
CA HIS A 270 48.16 37.89 -35.07
C HIS A 270 48.75 36.62 -35.67
N VAL A 271 48.04 36.03 -36.63
CA VAL A 271 48.46 34.87 -37.39
C VAL A 271 48.10 35.08 -38.85
N TYR A 272 49.10 34.96 -39.74
CA TYR A 272 48.89 35.00 -41.17
C TYR A 272 48.72 33.59 -41.74
N ASP A 273 47.59 33.34 -42.40
CA ASP A 273 47.37 32.12 -43.18
C ASP A 273 47.67 32.40 -44.66
N SER A 274 48.85 31.95 -45.10
CA SER A 274 49.32 32.11 -46.48
C SER A 274 48.50 31.32 -47.50
N ASN A 275 47.75 30.28 -47.08
CA ASN A 275 46.94 29.49 -48.01
C ASN A 275 45.65 30.23 -48.40
N THR A 276 45.15 31.10 -47.52
CA THR A 276 43.91 31.84 -47.71
C THR A 276 44.12 33.35 -47.84
N SER A 277 45.38 33.81 -47.86
CA SER A 277 45.76 35.23 -47.85
C SER A 277 45.03 36.03 -46.76
N THR A 278 44.84 35.41 -45.59
CA THR A 278 44.06 35.98 -44.50
C THR A 278 44.94 36.26 -43.29
N CYS A 279 44.93 37.50 -42.83
CA CYS A 279 45.54 37.93 -41.58
C CYS A 279 44.49 37.93 -40.48
N TYR A 280 44.62 37.01 -39.52
CA TYR A 280 43.80 36.97 -38.31
C TYR A 280 44.48 37.79 -37.22
N ILE A 281 43.74 38.72 -36.61
CA ILE A 281 44.25 39.63 -35.57
C ILE A 281 43.36 39.47 -34.35
N LEU A 282 43.96 39.19 -33.19
CA LEU A 282 43.23 39.12 -31.93
C LEU A 282 42.74 40.53 -31.59
N SER A 283 41.43 40.73 -31.68
CA SER A 283 40.82 42.04 -31.48
C SER A 283 40.59 42.31 -30.00
N ASP A 284 40.00 41.34 -29.29
CA ASP A 284 39.59 41.43 -27.89
C ASP A 284 39.47 40.04 -27.23
N ILE A 285 39.36 40.02 -25.90
CA ILE A 285 38.97 38.84 -25.11
C ILE A 285 37.74 39.24 -24.30
N VAL A 286 36.61 38.54 -24.53
CA VAL A 286 35.30 38.96 -24.01
C VAL A 286 34.75 37.92 -23.03
N ASP A 287 34.32 38.39 -21.87
CA ASP A 287 33.63 37.57 -20.88
C ASP A 287 32.33 37.00 -21.48
N THR A 288 32.18 35.68 -21.38
CA THR A 288 31.09 34.89 -21.96
C THR A 288 30.38 34.10 -20.85
N ASP A 289 30.20 34.74 -19.71
CA ASP A 289 29.60 34.11 -18.54
C ASP A 289 28.14 33.69 -18.82
N VAL A 290 27.79 32.53 -18.28
CA VAL A 290 26.44 31.99 -18.36
C VAL A 290 25.97 31.64 -16.97
N THR A 291 24.75 32.08 -16.63
CA THR A 291 24.06 31.62 -15.42
C THR A 291 22.68 31.14 -15.83
N GLY A 292 22.30 29.97 -15.35
CA GLY A 292 20.97 29.44 -15.56
C GLY A 292 20.57 28.43 -14.52
N GLU A 293 19.32 28.01 -14.60
CA GLU A 293 18.73 27.04 -13.70
C GLU A 293 17.74 26.15 -14.45
N THR A 294 17.54 24.95 -13.93
CA THR A 294 16.49 24.09 -14.43
C THR A 294 15.11 24.62 -14.05
N THR A 295 14.07 24.19 -14.75
CA THR A 295 12.65 24.51 -14.42
C THR A 295 11.78 23.28 -14.23
N SER A 296 12.40 22.09 -14.23
CA SER A 296 11.71 20.80 -14.18
C SER A 296 12.34 19.81 -13.22
N ALA A 297 13.44 20.14 -12.52
CA ALA A 297 14.19 19.13 -11.77
C ALA A 297 13.34 18.49 -10.66
N TYR A 298 12.51 19.28 -9.95
CA TYR A 298 11.63 18.74 -8.92
C TYR A 298 10.54 17.82 -9.48
N MET A 299 10.17 17.92 -10.76
CA MET A 299 9.14 17.07 -11.37
C MET A 299 9.57 15.61 -11.50
N HIS A 300 10.87 15.35 -11.40
CA HIS A 300 11.45 14.01 -11.37
C HIS A 300 11.49 13.41 -9.96
N THR A 301 11.07 14.16 -8.93
CA THR A 301 10.89 13.59 -7.59
C THR A 301 9.54 12.94 -7.42
N SER A 302 9.54 11.77 -6.79
CA SER A 302 8.32 11.13 -6.34
C SER A 302 8.45 10.66 -4.90
N GLY A 303 7.31 10.59 -4.22
CA GLY A 303 7.21 10.03 -2.89
C GLY A 303 7.48 8.53 -2.88
N VAL A 304 7.14 7.88 -1.77
CA VAL A 304 7.28 6.43 -1.63
C VAL A 304 6.42 5.73 -2.69
N PRO A 305 7.01 4.95 -3.60
CA PRO A 305 6.22 4.30 -4.63
C PRO A 305 5.36 3.17 -4.06
N ASP A 306 4.16 2.96 -4.63
CA ASP A 306 3.25 1.87 -4.22
C ASP A 306 3.89 0.47 -4.37
N PHE A 307 4.85 0.32 -5.28
CA PHE A 307 5.60 -0.93 -5.42
C PHE A 307 6.57 -1.22 -4.27
N GLY A 308 6.86 -0.23 -3.42
CA GLY A 308 7.60 -0.39 -2.16
C GLY A 308 6.78 -1.01 -1.03
N GLN A 309 5.47 -1.24 -1.23
CA GLN A 309 4.60 -1.96 -0.30
C GLN A 309 4.47 -3.42 -0.73
N TRP A 310 5.21 -4.32 -0.08
CA TRP A 310 5.20 -5.76 -0.37
C TRP A 310 5.42 -6.55 0.92
N GLY A 311 4.94 -7.79 0.92
CA GLY A 311 4.81 -8.64 2.11
C GLY A 311 3.39 -9.15 2.25
N ASN A 312 3.25 -10.36 2.79
CA ASN A 312 1.95 -11.05 2.82
C ASN A 312 1.28 -10.94 4.18
N LEU A 313 2.03 -10.49 5.20
CA LEU A 313 1.59 -10.44 6.58
C LEU A 313 1.49 -8.97 7.04
N THR A 314 0.33 -8.63 7.59
CA THR A 314 0.10 -7.41 8.37
C THR A 314 -0.14 -7.79 9.83
N ALA A 315 0.21 -6.90 10.75
CA ALA A 315 0.13 -7.10 12.21
C ALA A 315 0.97 -8.28 12.74
N SER A 316 0.41 -9.50 12.75
CA SER A 316 1.02 -10.71 13.30
C SER A 316 0.20 -11.92 12.83
N ALA A 317 0.80 -13.11 12.83
CA ALA A 317 0.06 -14.37 12.78
C ALA A 317 -0.64 -14.64 14.12
N PRO A 318 -1.75 -15.42 14.16
CA PRO A 318 -2.47 -15.74 15.39
C PRO A 318 -1.56 -16.36 16.45
N LYS A 319 -1.69 -15.91 17.70
CA LYS A 319 -0.96 -16.50 18.83
C LYS A 319 -1.30 -17.98 19.10
N SER A 320 -2.42 -18.48 18.57
CA SER A 320 -2.75 -19.91 18.61
C SER A 320 -1.73 -20.78 17.85
N LEU A 321 -0.87 -20.16 17.04
CA LEU A 321 0.21 -20.83 16.31
C LEU A 321 1.55 -20.88 17.07
N LEU A 322 1.63 -20.41 18.32
CA LEU A 322 2.88 -20.41 19.11
C LEU A 322 3.51 -21.80 19.29
N ASN A 323 2.72 -22.87 19.20
CA ASN A 323 3.18 -24.25 19.31
C ASN A 323 3.26 -24.98 17.94
N SER A 324 3.19 -24.24 16.83
CA SER A 324 3.25 -24.79 15.47
C SER A 324 4.67 -24.69 14.87
N GLU A 325 4.88 -25.31 13.70
CA GLU A 325 6.15 -25.20 12.96
C GLU A 325 6.48 -23.74 12.56
N TYR A 326 5.50 -22.85 12.49
CA TYR A 326 5.67 -21.47 12.01
C TYR A 326 6.39 -20.54 13.01
N VAL A 327 6.55 -20.95 14.28
CA VAL A 327 7.10 -20.05 15.33
C VAL A 327 8.55 -19.66 15.08
N GLU A 328 9.34 -20.52 14.44
CA GLU A 328 10.76 -20.29 14.17
C GLU A 328 11.03 -19.82 12.74
N MET A 329 10.02 -19.83 11.87
CA MET A 329 10.17 -19.47 10.47
C MET A 329 10.15 -17.95 10.29
N TYR A 330 10.81 -17.42 9.25
CA TYR A 330 10.81 -15.98 8.97
C TYR A 330 9.72 -15.62 7.98
N GLN A 331 9.06 -14.49 8.15
CA GLN A 331 8.09 -13.96 7.21
C GLN A 331 8.46 -12.53 6.83
N ILE A 332 8.21 -12.20 5.57
CA ILE A 332 8.26 -10.83 5.08
C ILE A 332 6.93 -10.14 5.45
N PHE A 333 7.03 -9.10 6.26
CA PHE A 333 5.90 -8.24 6.59
C PHE A 333 5.72 -7.18 5.51
N GLN A 334 4.49 -6.73 5.32
CA GLN A 334 4.27 -5.47 4.62
C GLN A 334 5.08 -4.38 5.32
N GLN A 335 5.75 -3.53 4.55
CA GLN A 335 6.60 -2.48 5.11
C GLN A 335 6.37 -1.14 4.40
N ARG A 336 6.64 -0.07 5.13
CA ARG A 336 6.69 1.30 4.60
C ARG A 336 8.14 1.77 4.59
N LEU A 337 8.50 2.48 3.53
CA LEU A 337 9.87 2.92 3.27
C LEU A 337 9.89 4.44 3.20
N TYR A 338 10.91 5.08 3.76
CA TYR A 338 11.06 6.53 3.76
C TYR A 338 12.53 6.91 3.59
N GLY A 339 12.78 8.13 3.09
CA GLY A 339 14.13 8.65 2.90
C GLY A 339 14.65 8.43 1.49
N ALA A 340 15.91 8.06 1.37
CA ALA A 340 16.69 8.00 0.14
C ALA A 340 16.53 6.67 -0.61
N LEU A 341 15.31 6.39 -1.08
CA LEU A 341 14.94 5.09 -1.68
C LEU A 341 15.67 4.79 -2.99
N SER A 342 16.11 5.80 -3.75
CA SER A 342 16.89 5.59 -4.98
C SER A 342 18.34 5.21 -4.71
N ASN A 343 18.83 5.38 -3.48
CA ASN A 343 20.22 5.10 -3.14
C ASN A 343 20.41 3.70 -2.55
N PHE A 344 19.43 3.19 -1.81
CA PHE A 344 19.53 1.89 -1.15
C PHE A 344 18.16 1.32 -0.73
N GLU A 345 18.17 0.03 -0.45
CA GLU A 345 17.02 -0.81 -0.22
C GLU A 345 17.15 -1.53 1.12
N VAL A 346 16.02 -1.71 1.80
CA VAL A 346 15.98 -2.51 3.03
C VAL A 346 14.78 -3.44 3.01
N ILE A 347 15.04 -4.72 3.24
CA ILE A 347 14.03 -5.74 3.52
C ILE A 347 14.04 -6.08 4.99
N SER A 348 12.88 -6.02 5.62
CA SER A 348 12.66 -6.55 6.97
C SER A 348 11.89 -7.87 6.92
N MET A 349 12.38 -8.86 7.65
CA MET A 349 11.70 -10.12 7.89
C MET A 349 11.73 -10.46 9.38
N ALA A 350 10.70 -11.14 9.88
CA ALA A 350 10.64 -11.56 11.27
C ALA A 350 9.89 -12.87 11.46
N THR A 351 10.08 -13.52 12.60
CA THR A 351 9.18 -14.60 13.02
C THR A 351 7.74 -14.09 13.07
N PRO A 352 6.75 -14.80 12.49
CA PRO A 352 5.45 -14.21 12.15
C PRO A 352 4.56 -13.91 13.37
N ILE A 353 4.87 -14.46 14.55
CA ILE A 353 4.02 -14.37 15.73
C ILE A 353 4.62 -13.35 16.72
N HIS A 354 3.90 -12.26 16.95
CA HIS A 354 4.28 -11.17 17.84
C HIS A 354 3.26 -11.05 18.98
N VAL A 355 3.65 -11.45 20.19
CA VAL A 355 2.79 -11.44 21.38
C VAL A 355 3.52 -10.80 22.55
N MET A 356 2.81 -10.10 23.42
CA MET A 356 3.37 -9.59 24.67
C MET A 356 4.01 -10.73 25.47
N ASP A 357 5.14 -10.43 26.11
CA ASP A 357 6.03 -11.33 26.85
C ASP A 357 6.70 -12.46 26.04
N SER A 358 6.51 -12.49 24.72
CA SER A 358 7.22 -13.38 23.80
C SER A 358 8.44 -12.70 23.16
N THR A 359 9.29 -13.49 22.50
CA THR A 359 10.42 -12.99 21.72
C THR A 359 10.19 -13.26 20.24
N ALA A 360 10.34 -12.24 19.40
CA ALA A 360 10.36 -12.38 17.95
C ALA A 360 11.77 -12.16 17.41
N ASN A 361 12.19 -12.97 16.43
CA ASN A 361 13.48 -12.80 15.78
C ASN A 361 13.30 -12.01 14.49
N TRP A 362 14.09 -10.95 14.35
CA TRP A 362 14.11 -10.05 13.20
C TRP A 362 15.40 -10.24 12.40
N LYS A 363 15.31 -10.04 11.09
CA LYS A 363 16.43 -9.90 10.18
C LYS A 363 16.14 -8.75 9.21
N PHE A 364 17.12 -7.86 9.05
CA PHE A 364 17.08 -6.77 8.09
C PHE A 364 18.20 -7.01 7.06
N ILE A 365 17.85 -6.97 5.78
CA ILE A 365 18.80 -7.06 4.67
C ILE A 365 18.88 -5.68 4.02
N PHE A 366 20.09 -5.14 3.93
CA PHE A 366 20.39 -3.83 3.36
C PHE A 366 21.20 -4.01 2.09
N GLU A 367 20.89 -3.25 1.05
CA GLU A 367 21.61 -3.30 -0.22
C GLU A 367 21.61 -1.91 -0.86
N ALA A 368 22.75 -1.45 -1.40
CA ALA A 368 22.77 -0.24 -2.21
C ALA A 368 22.10 -0.53 -3.56
N VAL A 369 21.37 0.44 -4.14
CA VAL A 369 20.79 0.27 -5.47
C VAL A 369 21.95 0.21 -6.48
N PRO A 370 22.17 -0.94 -7.15
CA PRO A 370 23.23 -1.06 -8.14
C PRO A 370 23.06 -0.04 -9.27
N ASP A 371 24.19 0.43 -9.80
CA ASP A 371 24.28 1.23 -11.01
C ASP A 371 23.56 2.60 -10.99
N TYR A 372 22.91 3.00 -9.89
CA TYR A 372 22.20 4.28 -9.82
C TYR A 372 23.12 5.49 -10.07
N PHE A 373 24.39 5.39 -9.66
CA PHE A 373 25.43 6.41 -9.89
C PHE A 373 26.36 6.10 -11.06
N ASP A 374 26.13 5.02 -11.83
CA ASP A 374 26.99 4.59 -12.94
C ASP A 374 27.24 5.63 -14.03
N PRO A 375 26.29 6.52 -14.38
CA PRO A 375 26.56 7.60 -15.32
C PRO A 375 27.79 8.43 -14.91
N LEU A 376 28.05 8.59 -13.61
CA LEU A 376 29.22 9.30 -13.10
C LEU A 376 30.48 8.46 -13.16
N THR A 377 30.40 7.15 -12.98
CA THR A 377 31.56 6.25 -13.11
C THR A 377 32.15 6.36 -14.52
N LYS A 378 31.30 6.51 -15.55
CA LYS A 378 31.74 6.72 -16.94
C LYS A 378 32.38 8.09 -17.19
N ILE A 379 31.93 9.14 -16.49
CA ILE A 379 32.42 10.52 -16.68
C ILE A 379 33.68 10.77 -15.83
N ASN A 380 33.68 10.34 -14.58
CA ASN A 380 34.69 10.67 -13.58
C ASN A 380 35.68 9.53 -13.30
N GLY A 381 35.44 8.32 -13.84
CA GLY A 381 36.30 7.15 -13.67
C GLY A 381 36.29 6.49 -12.28
N LYS A 382 35.45 6.97 -11.35
CA LYS A 382 35.31 6.43 -9.99
C LYS A 382 33.85 6.50 -9.50
N PRO A 383 33.30 5.44 -8.90
CA PRO A 383 32.00 5.49 -8.26
C PRO A 383 32.06 6.30 -6.94
N PRO A 384 30.95 6.89 -6.49
CA PRO A 384 30.85 7.46 -5.15
C PRO A 384 31.12 6.41 -4.08
N VAL A 385 31.81 6.80 -3.00
CA VAL A 385 32.07 5.91 -1.86
C VAL A 385 31.06 6.20 -0.76
N PHE A 386 30.36 5.16 -0.33
CA PHE A 386 29.52 5.17 0.87
C PHE A 386 30.33 4.63 2.04
N GLY A 387 30.12 5.19 3.22
CA GLY A 387 30.55 4.52 4.46
C GLY A 387 29.83 5.15 5.63
N ASP A 388 29.22 4.35 6.52
CA ASP A 388 28.57 4.88 7.73
C ASP A 388 27.85 3.86 8.65
N ASP A 389 27.15 4.38 9.65
CA ASP A 389 26.40 3.71 10.71
C ASP A 389 24.93 3.41 10.38
N PHE A 390 24.46 2.26 10.85
CA PHE A 390 23.06 1.84 10.83
C PHE A 390 22.57 1.57 12.24
N ARG A 391 21.28 1.78 12.49
CA ARG A 391 20.64 1.41 13.75
C ARG A 391 19.24 0.86 13.55
N ILE A 392 18.99 -0.31 14.12
CA ILE A 392 17.63 -0.80 14.34
C ILE A 392 17.18 -0.30 15.71
N ALA A 393 15.97 0.26 15.78
CA ALA A 393 15.33 0.73 17.00
C ALA A 393 14.00 0.01 17.20
N VAL A 394 13.75 -0.38 18.45
CA VAL A 394 12.47 -0.90 18.89
C VAL A 394 11.98 0.00 20.02
N ALA A 395 10.85 0.66 19.79
CA ALA A 395 10.20 1.50 20.78
C ALA A 395 8.97 0.78 21.35
N ARG A 396 8.87 0.73 22.68
CA ARG A 396 7.66 0.38 23.40
C ARG A 396 6.73 1.58 23.43
N ILE A 397 5.46 1.35 23.15
CA ILE A 397 4.41 2.37 23.21
C ILE A 397 3.64 2.21 24.51
N ILE A 398 3.55 3.32 25.26
CA ILE A 398 2.86 3.40 26.53
C ILE A 398 1.39 3.85 26.35
N LYS A 399 0.53 3.56 27.34
CA LYS A 399 -0.88 3.93 27.38
C LYS A 399 -1.12 5.39 27.01
N GLY A 400 -2.13 5.61 26.17
CA GLY A 400 -2.41 6.89 25.52
C GLY A 400 -1.62 7.17 24.23
N GLY A 401 -0.67 6.30 23.86
CA GLY A 401 -0.02 6.30 22.55
C GLY A 401 0.98 7.45 22.30
N GLN A 402 1.10 8.39 23.24
CA GLN A 402 1.95 9.58 23.12
C GLN A 402 3.40 9.35 23.53
N THR A 403 3.62 8.50 24.54
CA THR A 403 4.94 8.25 25.12
C THR A 403 5.53 6.97 24.57
N TRP A 404 6.72 7.08 23.98
CA TRP A 404 7.47 5.97 23.41
C TRP A 404 8.80 5.84 24.15
N GLU A 405 9.12 4.62 24.58
CA GLU A 405 10.34 4.29 25.30
C GLU A 405 11.20 3.33 24.48
N ILE A 406 12.52 3.52 24.45
CA ILE A 406 13.40 2.58 23.76
C ILE A 406 13.43 1.26 24.53
N ALA A 407 12.92 0.21 23.90
CA ALA A 407 12.93 -1.14 24.45
C ALA A 407 14.18 -1.91 24.03
N TYR A 408 14.63 -1.69 22.80
CA TYR A 408 15.83 -2.32 22.27
C TYR A 408 16.44 -1.47 21.17
N THR A 409 17.77 -1.48 21.06
CA THR A 409 18.47 -0.92 19.91
C THR A 409 19.71 -1.72 19.55
N LYS A 410 19.98 -1.89 18.26
CA LYS A 410 21.22 -2.48 17.73
C LYS A 410 21.81 -1.55 16.70
N SER A 411 23.08 -1.17 16.86
CA SER A 411 23.81 -0.41 15.85
C SER A 411 24.89 -1.27 15.19
N THR A 412 25.20 -0.96 13.94
CA THR A 412 26.34 -1.53 13.21
C THR A 412 26.94 -0.48 12.28
N LYS A 413 28.14 -0.72 11.78
CA LYS A 413 28.78 0.08 10.73
C LYS A 413 28.83 -0.74 9.46
N MET A 414 28.41 -0.17 8.34
CA MET A 414 28.67 -0.75 7.02
C MET A 414 29.78 0.07 6.37
N THR A 415 30.85 -0.63 6.05
CA THR A 415 32.06 -0.04 5.46
C THR A 415 32.21 -0.35 3.98
N ASP A 416 31.41 -1.27 3.46
CA ASP A 416 31.38 -1.66 2.04
C ASP A 416 29.93 -1.96 1.63
N PHE A 417 29.50 -1.36 0.51
CA PHE A 417 28.16 -1.45 -0.05
C PHE A 417 28.09 -2.30 -1.32
N THR A 418 29.18 -2.97 -1.70
CA THR A 418 29.23 -3.83 -2.88
C THR A 418 28.45 -5.14 -2.71
N THR A 419 28.04 -5.49 -1.49
CA THR A 419 27.26 -6.69 -1.19
C THR A 419 26.15 -6.41 -0.18
N SER A 420 25.07 -7.19 -0.23
CA SER A 420 23.99 -7.13 0.75
C SER A 420 24.51 -7.38 2.18
N TYR A 421 24.08 -6.56 3.13
CA TYR A 421 24.42 -6.71 4.55
C TYR A 421 23.22 -7.19 5.36
N GLU A 422 23.40 -8.21 6.20
CA GLU A 422 22.34 -8.76 7.05
C GLU A 422 22.53 -8.38 8.52
N LEU A 423 21.45 -7.92 9.18
CA LEU A 423 21.43 -7.63 10.61
C LEU A 423 20.29 -8.37 11.32
N GLY A 424 20.65 -9.34 12.15
CA GLY A 424 19.71 -10.09 12.99
C GLY A 424 19.51 -9.47 14.39
N LEU A 425 18.30 -9.59 14.93
CA LEU A 425 17.90 -9.02 16.22
C LEU A 425 16.82 -9.86 16.92
N PRO A 426 17.03 -10.37 18.15
CA PRO A 426 15.94 -10.90 18.98
C PRO A 426 15.26 -9.75 19.73
N VAL A 427 13.94 -9.61 19.59
CA VAL A 427 13.13 -8.59 20.26
C VAL A 427 12.19 -9.24 21.26
N LYS A 428 12.37 -8.97 22.56
CA LYS A 428 11.46 -9.40 23.61
C LYS A 428 10.41 -8.33 23.91
N TYR A 429 9.14 -8.64 23.67
CA TYR A 429 8.01 -7.73 23.88
C TYR A 429 7.54 -7.70 25.33
N THR A 430 8.40 -7.27 26.26
CA THR A 430 8.08 -7.29 27.70
C THR A 430 6.84 -6.45 28.02
N SER A 431 5.84 -7.04 28.68
CA SER A 431 4.64 -6.32 29.10
C SER A 431 4.87 -5.54 30.40
N THR A 432 4.23 -4.39 30.51
CA THR A 432 4.03 -3.66 31.77
C THR A 432 2.57 -3.24 31.85
N ASN A 433 2.10 -2.79 33.01
CA ASN A 433 0.72 -2.31 33.18
C ASN A 433 0.33 -1.21 32.20
N ASP A 434 1.29 -0.47 31.64
CA ASP A 434 1.05 0.63 30.72
C ASP A 434 1.54 0.37 29.30
N THR A 435 2.08 -0.81 28.99
CA THR A 435 2.47 -1.15 27.61
C THR A 435 1.23 -1.44 26.76
N ILE A 436 1.21 -0.96 25.52
CA ILE A 436 0.12 -1.24 24.55
C ILE A 436 0.62 -1.95 23.31
N ASP A 437 1.75 -1.50 22.77
CA ASP A 437 2.31 -2.09 21.55
C ASP A 437 3.81 -1.75 21.46
N TYR A 438 4.44 -2.19 20.38
CA TYR A 438 5.79 -1.88 20.00
C TYR A 438 5.85 -1.41 18.56
N VAL A 439 6.76 -0.49 18.26
CA VAL A 439 7.15 -0.12 16.90
C VAL A 439 8.58 -0.58 16.68
N VAL A 440 8.77 -1.33 15.60
CA VAL A 440 10.09 -1.74 15.11
C VAL A 440 10.39 -0.88 13.89
N ALA A 441 11.56 -0.24 13.88
CA ALA A 441 12.03 0.55 12.75
C ALA A 441 13.52 0.30 12.48
N GLY A 442 13.86 0.14 11.20
CA GLY A 442 15.25 0.17 10.74
C GLY A 442 15.60 1.59 10.29
N LEU A 443 16.59 2.23 10.91
CA LEU A 443 17.07 3.56 10.56
C LEU A 443 18.49 3.46 9.99
N ALA A 444 18.73 4.16 8.90
CA ALA A 444 20.06 4.31 8.33
C ALA A 444 20.40 5.79 8.18
N TYR A 445 21.65 6.13 8.45
CA TYR A 445 22.24 7.41 8.10
C TYR A 445 23.55 7.12 7.38
N LEU A 446 23.75 7.71 6.22
CA LEU A 446 24.88 7.42 5.35
C LEU A 446 25.47 8.70 4.79
N GLU A 447 26.79 8.76 4.66
CA GLU A 447 27.52 9.86 4.06
C GLU A 447 28.10 9.38 2.72
N LEU A 448 27.55 9.87 1.62
CA LEU A 448 28.14 9.72 0.29
C LEU A 448 29.26 10.75 0.15
N THR A 449 30.49 10.28 -0.08
CA THR A 449 31.62 11.18 -0.33
C THR A 449 31.73 11.44 -1.83
N ARG A 450 31.53 12.70 -2.21
CA ARG A 450 31.66 13.18 -3.59
C ARG A 450 33.13 13.38 -3.98
N ASP A 451 33.41 13.50 -5.27
CA ASP A 451 34.76 13.60 -5.83
C ASP A 451 35.59 14.78 -5.28
N ASP A 452 34.94 15.87 -4.88
CA ASP A 452 35.53 17.04 -4.20
C ASP A 452 35.69 16.89 -2.68
N GLY A 453 35.40 15.71 -2.13
CA GLY A 453 35.47 15.42 -0.69
C GLY A 453 34.28 15.92 0.12
N ILE A 454 33.28 16.56 -0.50
CA ILE A 454 32.05 16.93 0.19
C ILE A 454 31.28 15.66 0.57
N LYS A 455 30.79 15.64 1.81
CA LYS A 455 29.98 14.57 2.36
C LYS A 455 28.50 14.90 2.28
N ILE A 456 27.77 14.12 1.51
CA ILE A 456 26.34 14.27 1.29
C ILE A 456 25.61 13.25 2.18
N PRO A 457 24.87 13.68 3.21
CA PRO A 457 24.13 12.77 4.08
C PRO A 457 22.91 12.23 3.33
N VAL A 458 22.61 10.95 3.46
CA VAL A 458 21.38 10.30 3.01
C VAL A 458 20.84 9.45 4.15
N TRP A 459 19.52 9.25 4.22
CA TRP A 459 18.91 8.53 5.33
C TRP A 459 17.79 7.60 4.88
N TYR A 460 17.46 6.61 5.70
CA TYR A 460 16.32 5.72 5.51
C TYR A 460 15.52 5.56 6.77
N MET A 461 14.26 5.19 6.57
CA MET A 461 13.52 4.46 7.57
C MET A 461 12.69 3.36 6.90
N VAL A 462 12.82 2.13 7.41
CA VAL A 462 11.87 1.04 7.14
C VAL A 462 11.01 0.80 8.37
N VAL A 463 9.70 0.76 8.16
CA VAL A 463 8.70 0.46 9.19
C VAL A 463 7.87 -0.74 8.73
N PRO A 464 8.18 -1.97 9.20
CA PRO A 464 7.32 -3.12 9.02
C PRO A 464 5.98 -2.91 9.73
N LYS A 465 4.88 -3.29 9.07
CA LYS A 465 3.49 -3.26 9.57
C LYS A 465 3.27 -4.39 10.58
N VAL A 466 3.96 -4.33 11.70
CA VAL A 466 3.81 -5.26 12.82
C VAL A 466 2.99 -4.64 13.93
N SER A 467 2.16 -5.48 14.56
CA SER A 467 1.47 -5.12 15.79
C SER A 467 1.49 -6.31 16.74
N VAL A 468 1.91 -6.04 17.98
CA VAL A 468 2.07 -7.05 19.03
C VAL A 468 0.71 -7.34 19.65
N GLN A 469 0.34 -8.61 19.70
CA GLN A 469 -0.92 -9.06 20.30
C GLN A 469 -0.84 -9.09 21.83
N GLU A 470 -1.96 -8.79 22.49
CA GLU A 470 -2.14 -9.05 23.92
C GLU A 470 -2.03 -10.55 24.25
N ASN A 471 -1.35 -10.84 25.37
CA ASN A 471 -1.19 -12.19 25.90
C ASN A 471 -2.39 -12.61 26.75
N ILE A 472 -3.59 -12.54 26.17
CA ILE A 472 -4.81 -13.08 26.79
C ILE A 472 -4.93 -14.58 26.54
N GLU A 473 -5.62 -15.28 27.44
CA GLU A 473 -5.87 -16.72 27.38
C GLU A 473 -6.48 -17.15 26.04
N ILE A 474 -5.95 -18.23 25.46
CA ILE A 474 -6.51 -18.88 24.28
C ILE A 474 -7.56 -19.88 24.76
N ALA A 475 -8.80 -19.78 24.28
CA ALA A 475 -9.88 -20.67 24.64
C ALA A 475 -9.66 -22.05 23.99
N PHE A 476 -9.24 -22.08 22.71
CA PHE A 476 -8.97 -23.29 21.92
C PHE A 476 -7.53 -23.84 22.07
N LYS A 477 -7.03 -23.98 23.30
CA LYS A 477 -5.70 -24.59 23.55
C LYS A 477 -5.62 -26.07 23.13
N ASP A 478 -4.40 -26.53 22.86
CA ASP A 478 -4.08 -27.93 22.51
C ASP A 478 -4.75 -28.99 23.40
N SER A 479 -4.71 -28.77 24.72
CA SER A 479 -5.30 -29.68 25.71
C SER A 479 -6.83 -29.81 25.61
N ARG A 480 -7.50 -28.85 24.98
CA ARG A 480 -8.95 -28.85 24.75
C ARG A 480 -9.29 -29.24 23.32
N ILE A 481 -8.50 -28.82 22.33
CA ILE A 481 -8.82 -29.04 20.92
C ILE A 481 -8.48 -30.47 20.44
N ARG A 482 -7.35 -31.05 20.88
CA ARG A 482 -6.94 -32.40 20.45
C ARG A 482 -7.95 -33.48 20.84
N PRO A 483 -8.53 -33.49 22.06
CA PRO A 483 -9.61 -34.41 22.39
C PRO A 483 -10.84 -34.25 21.49
N LEU A 484 -11.24 -33.01 21.18
CA LEU A 484 -12.39 -32.71 20.32
C LEU A 484 -12.18 -33.19 18.88
N VAL A 485 -10.97 -33.01 18.33
CA VAL A 485 -10.58 -33.58 17.03
C VAL A 485 -10.55 -35.12 17.11
N GLY A 486 -10.09 -35.70 18.21
CA GLY A 486 -10.10 -37.15 18.40
C GLY A 486 -11.49 -37.77 18.22
N LEU A 487 -12.56 -37.05 18.58
CA LEU A 487 -13.93 -37.50 18.41
C LEU A 487 -14.40 -37.52 16.95
N THR A 488 -13.86 -36.64 16.09
CA THR A 488 -14.23 -36.61 14.66
C THR A 488 -13.66 -37.80 13.89
N ASN A 489 -12.63 -38.46 14.43
CA ASN A 489 -11.97 -39.60 13.81
C ASN A 489 -12.51 -40.95 14.32
N LYS A 490 -13.44 -40.95 15.29
CA LYS A 490 -14.05 -42.18 15.81
C LYS A 490 -15.12 -42.70 14.85
N SER A 491 -15.11 -44.02 14.61
CA SER A 491 -16.16 -44.70 13.85
C SER A 491 -17.48 -44.81 14.62
N GLN A 492 -17.44 -44.74 15.96
CA GLN A 492 -18.59 -44.68 16.85
C GLN A 492 -18.30 -43.74 18.02
N VAL A 493 -19.21 -42.81 18.28
CA VAL A 493 -19.13 -41.86 19.40
C VAL A 493 -20.09 -42.33 20.49
N THR A 494 -19.58 -42.52 21.72
CA THR A 494 -20.40 -42.96 22.86
C THR A 494 -21.06 -41.78 23.58
N GLU A 495 -22.06 -42.05 24.43
CA GLU A 495 -22.67 -41.01 25.28
C GLU A 495 -21.65 -40.36 26.23
N ALA A 496 -20.70 -41.16 26.76
CA ALA A 496 -19.60 -40.66 27.58
C ALA A 496 -18.68 -39.71 26.79
N ASP A 497 -18.44 -40.00 25.51
CA ASP A 497 -17.68 -39.13 24.62
C ASP A 497 -18.39 -37.79 24.39
N ILE A 498 -19.71 -37.82 24.16
CA ILE A 498 -20.54 -36.61 23.97
C ILE A 498 -20.52 -35.75 25.24
N GLN A 499 -20.63 -36.37 26.42
CA GLN A 499 -20.56 -35.66 27.69
C GLN A 499 -19.18 -35.03 27.92
N ALA A 500 -18.09 -35.73 27.62
CA ALA A 500 -16.74 -35.19 27.70
C ALA A 500 -16.54 -34.02 26.72
N ALA A 501 -17.03 -34.14 25.48
CA ALA A 501 -17.01 -33.06 24.50
C ALA A 501 -17.78 -31.84 24.99
N GLN A 502 -18.99 -32.03 25.53
CA GLN A 502 -19.82 -30.96 26.05
C GLN A 502 -19.13 -30.21 27.20
N GLN A 503 -18.44 -30.91 28.09
CA GLN A 503 -17.68 -30.29 29.18
C GLN A 503 -16.56 -29.40 28.63
N LEU A 504 -15.76 -29.91 27.69
CA LEU A 504 -14.70 -29.13 27.03
C LEU A 504 -15.26 -27.91 26.30
N VAL A 505 -16.34 -28.08 25.53
CA VAL A 505 -17.02 -26.98 24.84
C VAL A 505 -17.53 -25.92 25.82
N ASN A 506 -18.14 -26.33 26.94
CA ASN A 506 -18.60 -25.39 27.96
C ASN A 506 -17.44 -24.60 28.57
N THR A 507 -16.29 -25.24 28.81
CA THR A 507 -15.08 -24.54 29.25
C THR A 507 -14.58 -23.53 28.21
N ILE A 508 -14.57 -23.89 26.92
CA ILE A 508 -14.19 -22.96 25.84
C ILE A 508 -15.16 -21.77 25.82
N LYS A 509 -16.48 -22.01 25.87
CA LYS A 509 -17.50 -20.97 25.90
C LYS A 509 -17.36 -20.03 27.11
N GLN A 510 -17.02 -20.55 28.28
CA GLN A 510 -16.75 -19.72 29.46
C GLN A 510 -15.58 -18.75 29.26
N GLU A 511 -14.52 -19.18 28.57
CA GLU A 511 -13.40 -18.28 28.22
C GLU A 511 -13.81 -17.26 27.14
N LEU A 512 -14.60 -17.67 26.13
CA LEU A 512 -15.15 -16.75 25.12
C LEU A 512 -16.06 -15.68 25.76
N GLU A 513 -16.86 -16.05 26.77
CA GLU A 513 -17.69 -15.09 27.51
C GLU A 513 -16.85 -14.01 28.20
N LYS A 514 -15.73 -14.37 28.83
CA LYS A 514 -14.80 -13.38 29.41
C LYS A 514 -14.26 -12.43 28.35
N LYS A 515 -13.92 -12.93 27.16
CA LYS A 515 -13.45 -12.09 26.04
C LYS A 515 -14.55 -11.18 25.49
N LYS A 516 -15.80 -11.64 25.43
CA LYS A 516 -16.96 -10.80 25.07
C LYS A 516 -17.18 -9.67 26.07
N LEU A 517 -17.04 -9.95 27.38
CA LEU A 517 -17.12 -8.92 28.42
C LEU A 517 -16.02 -7.87 28.25
N GLN A 518 -14.77 -8.28 27.98
CA GLN A 518 -13.68 -7.35 27.68
C GLN A 518 -13.98 -6.48 26.43
N ALA A 519 -14.57 -7.07 25.40
CA ALA A 519 -15.00 -6.32 24.22
C ALA A 519 -16.11 -5.31 24.55
N ASP A 520 -17.10 -5.67 25.37
CA ASP A 520 -18.15 -4.74 25.81
C ASP A 520 -17.57 -3.59 26.68
N GLU A 521 -16.60 -3.87 27.56
CA GLU A 521 -15.89 -2.87 28.35
C GLU A 521 -15.12 -1.89 27.45
N LEU A 522 -14.40 -2.39 26.44
CA LEU A 522 -13.69 -1.56 25.47
C LEU A 522 -14.66 -0.72 24.63
N ARG A 523 -15.80 -1.28 24.25
CA ARG A 523 -16.85 -0.53 23.54
C ARG A 523 -17.36 0.63 24.38
N ALA A 524 -17.71 0.38 25.64
CA ALA A 524 -18.19 1.42 26.56
C ALA A 524 -17.13 2.52 26.77
N LYS A 525 -15.86 2.14 26.88
CA LYS A 525 -14.73 3.09 26.94
C LYS A 525 -14.63 3.91 25.65
N ALA A 526 -14.70 3.28 24.48
CA ALA A 526 -14.65 3.96 23.18
C ALA A 526 -15.83 4.91 22.95
N GLU A 527 -17.03 4.52 23.37
CA GLU A 527 -18.24 5.36 23.37
C GLU A 527 -18.05 6.61 24.25
N THR A 528 -17.51 6.42 25.46
CA THR A 528 -17.21 7.52 26.39
C THR A 528 -16.18 8.49 25.82
N MET A 529 -15.16 7.97 25.11
CA MET A 529 -14.10 8.76 24.49
C MET A 529 -14.45 9.29 23.10
N ASN A 530 -15.62 8.95 22.57
CA ASN A 530 -16.07 9.27 21.21
C ASN A 530 -15.05 8.85 20.12
N ILE A 531 -14.64 7.58 20.15
CA ILE A 531 -13.70 6.97 19.18
C ILE A 531 -14.46 5.95 18.31
N PRO A 532 -15.03 6.35 17.15
CA PRO A 532 -15.92 5.51 16.35
C PRO A 532 -15.29 4.17 15.92
N GLU A 533 -14.02 4.20 15.50
CA GLU A 533 -13.29 3.00 15.09
C GLU A 533 -13.16 1.99 16.25
N GLY A 534 -12.90 2.48 17.47
CA GLY A 534 -12.83 1.64 18.66
C GLY A 534 -14.16 0.98 19.01
N ILE A 535 -15.28 1.68 18.80
CA ILE A 535 -16.64 1.14 19.00
C ILE A 535 -16.91 0.02 18.01
N GLU A 536 -16.61 0.25 16.73
CA GLU A 536 -16.81 -0.73 15.66
C GLU A 536 -15.96 -1.99 15.87
N TYR A 537 -14.66 -1.82 16.14
CA TYR A 537 -13.77 -2.97 16.36
C TYR A 537 -14.17 -3.79 17.58
N ALA A 538 -14.59 -3.15 18.68
CA ALA A 538 -15.08 -3.86 19.85
C ALA A 538 -16.38 -4.65 19.56
N LYS A 539 -17.31 -4.09 18.77
CA LYS A 539 -18.51 -4.81 18.32
C LYS A 539 -18.17 -6.02 17.47
N ARG A 540 -17.21 -5.89 16.55
CA ARG A 540 -16.75 -7.00 15.70
C ARG A 540 -16.04 -8.09 16.51
N ALA A 541 -15.23 -7.73 17.50
CA ALA A 541 -14.62 -8.69 18.41
C ALA A 541 -15.69 -9.55 19.10
N LYS A 542 -16.69 -8.90 19.70
CA LYS A 542 -17.82 -9.60 20.32
C LYS A 542 -18.55 -10.51 19.34
N SER A 543 -18.87 -10.02 18.14
CA SER A 543 -19.55 -10.80 17.11
C SER A 543 -18.74 -12.02 16.69
N ALA A 544 -17.42 -11.89 16.58
CA ALA A 544 -16.54 -13.01 16.23
C ALA A 544 -16.55 -14.09 17.31
N TYR A 545 -16.47 -13.72 18.60
CA TYR A 545 -16.60 -14.68 19.70
C TYR A 545 -17.99 -15.35 19.76
N GLU A 546 -19.07 -14.60 19.52
CA GLU A 546 -20.43 -15.18 19.42
C GLU A 546 -20.54 -16.18 18.26
N ASN A 547 -19.87 -15.91 17.14
CA ASN A 547 -19.83 -16.85 16.02
C ASN A 547 -18.96 -18.07 16.33
N ALA A 548 -17.88 -17.94 17.11
CA ALA A 548 -17.13 -19.07 17.63
C ALA A 548 -18.02 -19.98 18.51
N GLU A 549 -18.85 -19.40 19.39
CA GLU A 549 -19.81 -20.17 20.20
C GLU A 549 -20.85 -20.91 19.34
N LYS A 550 -21.38 -20.26 18.29
CA LYS A 550 -22.28 -20.91 17.33
C LYS A 550 -21.59 -22.07 16.61
N GLY A 551 -20.31 -21.91 16.25
CA GLY A 551 -19.50 -22.98 15.66
C GLY A 551 -19.36 -24.18 16.60
N LEU A 552 -19.14 -23.93 17.89
CA LEU A 552 -19.08 -24.99 18.91
C LEU A 552 -20.41 -25.73 19.10
N ASP A 553 -21.54 -25.02 19.06
CA ASP A 553 -22.87 -25.66 19.13
C ASP A 553 -23.10 -26.57 17.93
N LYS A 554 -22.79 -26.09 16.73
CA LYS A 554 -22.94 -26.89 15.51
C LYS A 554 -21.96 -28.06 15.48
N TYR A 555 -20.74 -27.90 16.01
CA TYR A 555 -19.80 -29.01 16.21
C TYR A 555 -20.43 -30.12 17.07
N LEU A 556 -21.02 -29.78 18.22
CA LEU A 556 -21.66 -30.75 19.10
C LEU A 556 -22.85 -31.44 18.44
N ASP A 557 -23.64 -30.69 17.67
CA ASP A 557 -24.76 -31.25 16.91
C ASP A 557 -24.29 -32.27 15.87
N GLU A 558 -23.19 -32.01 15.16
CA GLU A 558 -22.61 -32.96 14.21
C GLU A 558 -22.01 -34.19 14.89
N VAL A 559 -21.32 -34.02 16.02
CA VAL A 559 -20.80 -35.14 16.82
C VAL A 559 -21.94 -36.04 17.31
N LYS A 560 -23.05 -35.47 17.79
CA LYS A 560 -24.24 -36.22 18.25
C LYS A 560 -24.93 -36.98 17.13
N LYS A 561 -24.91 -36.46 15.90
CA LYS A 561 -25.47 -37.14 14.72
C LYS A 561 -24.68 -38.42 14.38
N GLY A 562 -23.43 -38.54 14.85
CA GLY A 562 -22.58 -39.72 14.59
C GLY A 562 -22.30 -39.96 13.11
N LYS A 563 -22.44 -38.93 12.27
CA LYS A 563 -22.17 -38.97 10.81
C LYS A 563 -20.74 -38.51 10.54
N ASP A 564 -20.31 -38.65 9.28
CA ASP A 564 -19.01 -38.21 8.74
C ASP A 564 -18.41 -37.02 9.54
N GLY A 565 -17.36 -37.32 10.33
CA GLY A 565 -16.76 -36.38 11.29
C GLY A 565 -16.16 -35.15 10.64
N LYS A 566 -16.08 -35.13 9.31
CA LYS A 566 -15.75 -33.97 8.47
C LYS A 566 -16.55 -32.71 8.79
N TRP A 567 -17.87 -32.80 8.98
CA TRP A 567 -18.68 -31.60 9.28
C TRP A 567 -18.42 -31.06 10.68
N ALA A 568 -18.25 -31.95 11.66
CA ALA A 568 -17.80 -31.56 12.98
C ALA A 568 -16.43 -30.86 12.90
N LEU A 569 -15.48 -31.42 12.15
CA LEU A 569 -14.14 -30.85 11.99
C LEU A 569 -14.17 -29.46 11.33
N ASN A 570 -15.01 -29.27 10.31
CA ASN A 570 -15.24 -27.95 9.69
C ASN A 570 -15.74 -26.92 10.71
N TRP A 571 -16.76 -27.26 11.51
CA TRP A 571 -17.30 -26.36 12.53
C TRP A 571 -16.32 -26.05 13.65
N LEU A 572 -15.51 -27.05 14.04
CA LEU A 572 -14.45 -26.85 15.03
C LEU A 572 -13.36 -25.90 14.48
N ASN A 573 -12.98 -26.07 13.21
CA ASN A 573 -12.03 -25.20 12.53
C ASN A 573 -12.56 -23.75 12.41
N TYR A 574 -13.82 -23.62 11.98
CA TYR A 574 -14.53 -22.34 11.93
C TYR A 574 -14.50 -21.65 13.30
N ALA A 575 -14.86 -22.37 14.36
CA ALA A 575 -14.94 -21.80 15.70
C ALA A 575 -13.57 -21.32 16.21
N ARG A 576 -12.49 -22.10 15.98
CA ARG A 576 -11.12 -21.71 16.31
C ARG A 576 -10.72 -20.41 15.58
N LYS A 577 -10.98 -20.33 14.27
CA LYS A 577 -10.62 -19.13 13.48
C LYS A 577 -11.42 -17.90 13.89
N MET A 578 -12.69 -18.07 14.27
CA MET A 578 -13.50 -16.97 14.78
C MET A 578 -13.02 -16.47 16.16
N GLU A 579 -12.42 -17.35 16.99
CA GLU A 579 -11.67 -16.87 18.16
C GLU A 579 -10.46 -16.02 17.73
N ASP A 580 -9.62 -16.54 16.84
CA ASP A 580 -8.41 -15.83 16.38
C ASP A 580 -8.78 -14.45 15.78
N ALA A 581 -9.83 -14.38 14.95
CA ALA A 581 -10.36 -13.13 14.44
C ALA A 581 -10.87 -12.18 15.54
N GLY A 582 -11.58 -12.72 16.53
CA GLY A 582 -12.05 -11.96 17.69
C GLY A 582 -10.91 -11.35 18.49
N ASP A 583 -9.81 -12.10 18.68
CA ASP A 583 -8.60 -11.62 19.35
C ASP A 583 -7.95 -10.47 18.58
N PHE A 584 -7.88 -10.54 17.24
CA PHE A 584 -7.38 -9.42 16.42
C PHE A 584 -8.30 -8.20 16.47
N TRP A 585 -9.63 -8.37 16.40
CA TRP A 585 -10.56 -7.26 16.57
C TRP A 585 -10.46 -6.61 17.95
N LEU A 586 -10.27 -7.41 19.00
CA LEU A 586 -10.07 -6.91 20.36
C LEU A 586 -8.78 -6.08 20.44
N ASN A 587 -7.68 -6.58 19.87
CA ASN A 587 -6.43 -5.84 19.75
C ASN A 587 -6.60 -4.53 18.97
N ALA A 588 -7.37 -4.55 17.87
CA ALA A 588 -7.69 -3.34 17.11
C ALA A 588 -8.44 -2.32 17.96
N ALA A 589 -9.44 -2.75 18.75
CA ALA A 589 -10.18 -1.88 19.66
C ALA A 589 -9.28 -1.28 20.76
N ILE A 590 -8.39 -2.09 21.35
CA ILE A 590 -7.40 -1.62 22.34
C ILE A 590 -6.51 -0.53 21.72
N LYS A 591 -5.98 -0.77 20.52
CA LYS A 591 -5.07 0.18 19.84
C LYS A 591 -5.78 1.47 19.43
N ALA A 592 -6.99 1.37 18.87
CA ALA A 592 -7.81 2.52 18.49
C ALA A 592 -8.15 3.39 19.71
N THR A 593 -8.58 2.78 20.81
CA THR A 593 -8.95 3.52 22.05
C THR A 593 -7.77 4.19 22.74
N ASN A 594 -6.53 3.87 22.34
CA ASN A 594 -5.31 4.48 22.84
C ASN A 594 -4.56 5.31 21.79
N GLY A 595 -5.23 5.69 20.70
CA GLY A 595 -4.67 6.61 19.70
C GLY A 595 -3.68 5.98 18.72
N LEU A 596 -3.57 4.65 18.67
CA LEU A 596 -2.72 3.92 17.73
C LEU A 596 -3.51 3.47 16.51
N LYS A 597 -3.94 4.46 15.71
CA LYS A 597 -4.84 4.24 14.57
C LYS A 597 -4.25 3.26 13.54
N GLU A 598 -3.00 3.45 13.13
CA GLU A 598 -2.35 2.60 12.11
C GLU A 598 -2.27 1.14 12.56
N HIS A 599 -1.86 0.91 13.80
CA HIS A 599 -1.76 -0.44 14.35
C HIS A 599 -3.14 -1.07 14.51
N ALA A 600 -4.16 -0.29 14.88
CA ALA A 600 -5.54 -0.76 14.95
C ALA A 600 -6.05 -1.22 13.58
N GLU A 601 -5.77 -0.46 12.53
CA GLU A 601 -6.13 -0.80 11.14
C GLU A 601 -5.43 -2.09 10.68
N TRP A 602 -4.15 -2.29 11.01
CA TRP A 602 -3.45 -3.54 10.66
C TRP A 602 -4.06 -4.77 11.35
N ASN A 603 -4.47 -4.65 12.62
CA ASN A 603 -5.16 -5.74 13.33
C ASN A 603 -6.56 -5.99 12.75
N ALA A 604 -7.28 -4.93 12.36
CA ALA A 604 -8.60 -5.01 11.75
C ALA A 604 -8.56 -5.71 10.38
N GLU A 605 -7.61 -5.33 9.52
CA GLU A 605 -7.34 -6.02 8.26
C GLU A 605 -7.05 -7.49 8.52
N GLN A 606 -6.28 -7.79 9.57
CA GLN A 606 -5.97 -9.15 9.93
C GLN A 606 -7.18 -9.98 10.33
N ALA A 607 -8.02 -9.41 11.18
CA ALA A 607 -9.24 -10.05 11.63
C ALA A 607 -10.16 -10.37 10.44
N GLN A 608 -10.28 -9.46 9.47
CA GLN A 608 -11.06 -9.68 8.25
C GLN A 608 -10.52 -10.83 7.41
N ASN A 609 -9.19 -10.92 7.24
CA ASN A 609 -8.56 -12.02 6.52
C ASN A 609 -8.85 -13.37 7.19
N ILE A 610 -8.81 -13.44 8.53
CA ILE A 610 -9.11 -14.65 9.28
C ILE A 610 -10.60 -15.00 9.21
N GLU A 611 -11.50 -14.03 9.28
CA GLU A 611 -12.95 -14.25 9.10
C GLU A 611 -13.26 -14.79 7.71
N ALA A 612 -12.62 -14.24 6.67
CA ALA A 612 -12.77 -14.73 5.31
C ALA A 612 -12.30 -16.19 5.19
N LEU A 613 -11.17 -16.54 5.82
CA LEU A 613 -10.69 -17.91 5.89
C LEU A 613 -11.66 -18.82 6.68
N ALA A 614 -12.20 -18.36 7.80
CA ALA A 614 -13.18 -19.11 8.60
C ALA A 614 -14.42 -19.48 7.77
N LYS A 615 -14.95 -18.51 7.01
CA LYS A 615 -16.15 -18.70 6.18
C LYS A 615 -16.00 -19.77 5.10
N GLN A 616 -14.79 -20.09 4.66
CA GLN A 616 -14.55 -21.19 3.70
C GLN A 616 -14.88 -22.59 4.27
N TYR A 617 -14.89 -22.71 5.60
CA TYR A 617 -15.23 -23.94 6.33
C TYR A 617 -16.68 -23.96 6.82
N GLU A 618 -17.38 -22.82 6.77
CA GLU A 618 -18.80 -22.79 7.12
C GLU A 618 -19.57 -23.57 6.05
N PRO A 619 -20.24 -24.68 6.40
CA PRO A 619 -21.14 -25.41 5.51
C PRO A 619 -22.19 -24.46 4.94
N HIS A 620 -22.02 -24.06 3.69
CA HIS A 620 -23.10 -23.41 2.97
C HIS A 620 -24.06 -24.52 2.56
N PHE A 621 -25.24 -24.53 3.17
CA PHE A 621 -26.37 -25.20 2.54
C PHE A 621 -26.56 -24.49 1.21
N ASP A 622 -26.23 -25.16 0.12
CA ASP A 622 -26.65 -24.74 -1.20
C ASP A 622 -28.18 -24.84 -1.24
N ILE A 623 -28.82 -23.77 -0.78
CA ILE A 623 -30.28 -23.63 -0.77
C ILE A 623 -30.78 -23.75 -2.22
N TYR A 624 -29.97 -23.38 -3.22
CA TYR A 624 -30.31 -23.56 -4.63
C TYR A 624 -30.29 -25.03 -5.06
N GLY A 625 -29.28 -25.80 -4.66
CA GLY A 625 -29.18 -27.24 -4.90
C GLY A 625 -30.22 -28.06 -4.12
N PHE A 626 -30.61 -27.62 -2.92
CA PHE A 626 -31.66 -28.22 -2.10
C PHE A 626 -33.08 -27.86 -2.60
N LEU A 627 -33.28 -26.66 -3.16
CA LEU A 627 -34.56 -26.24 -3.75
C LEU A 627 -34.82 -26.84 -5.14
N GLN A 628 -33.79 -27.14 -5.94
CA GLN A 628 -33.95 -27.81 -7.23
C GLN A 628 -34.25 -29.31 -7.08
N ASN A 629 -33.76 -29.96 -6.03
CA ASN A 629 -33.94 -31.40 -5.83
C ASN A 629 -35.13 -31.72 -4.90
N GLY A 630 -36.31 -31.28 -5.32
CA GLY A 630 -37.59 -31.98 -5.19
C GLY A 630 -38.02 -32.54 -3.83
N ILE A 631 -38.55 -31.69 -2.94
CA ILE A 631 -39.62 -32.12 -2.01
C ILE A 631 -40.94 -31.63 -2.59
N GLN A 632 -41.75 -32.56 -3.12
CA GLN A 632 -43.15 -32.29 -3.48
C GLN A 632 -43.98 -32.24 -2.20
N LEU A 633 -44.59 -31.09 -1.94
CA LEU A 633 -45.63 -30.93 -0.92
C LEU A 633 -46.95 -31.54 -1.46
N PRO A 634 -47.92 -31.89 -0.59
CA PRO A 634 -49.24 -32.33 -1.04
C PRO A 634 -49.85 -31.31 -2.02
N PHE A 635 -50.59 -31.82 -3.02
CA PHE A 635 -51.12 -31.08 -4.19
C PHE A 635 -50.11 -30.71 -5.28
N GLY A 636 -48.92 -31.32 -5.31
CA GLY A 636 -47.95 -31.14 -6.41
C GLY A 636 -47.22 -29.79 -6.39
N LEU A 637 -47.33 -29.05 -5.28
CA LEU A 637 -46.65 -27.78 -5.08
C LEU A 637 -45.22 -28.02 -4.58
N THR A 638 -44.29 -27.24 -5.09
CA THR A 638 -42.92 -27.14 -4.61
C THR A 638 -42.84 -26.08 -3.51
N LEU A 639 -41.80 -26.12 -2.67
CA LEU A 639 -41.56 -25.08 -1.66
C LEU A 639 -41.42 -23.68 -2.28
N VAL A 640 -40.94 -23.58 -3.52
CA VAL A 640 -40.87 -22.32 -4.27
C VAL A 640 -42.27 -21.78 -4.57
N ASP A 641 -43.22 -22.65 -4.92
CA ASP A 641 -44.60 -22.24 -5.14
C ASP A 641 -45.24 -21.68 -3.85
N VAL A 642 -44.94 -22.29 -2.70
CA VAL A 642 -45.40 -21.81 -1.39
C VAL A 642 -44.78 -20.44 -1.06
N LEU A 643 -43.50 -20.24 -1.34
CA LEU A 643 -42.83 -18.95 -1.14
C LEU A 643 -43.46 -17.85 -2.02
N VAL A 644 -43.74 -18.16 -3.28
CA VAL A 644 -44.39 -17.21 -4.20
C VAL A 644 -45.81 -16.89 -3.75
N ILE A 645 -46.56 -17.86 -3.23
CA ILE A 645 -47.87 -17.62 -2.62
C ILE A 645 -47.76 -16.68 -1.41
N ILE A 646 -46.76 -16.87 -0.55
CA ILE A 646 -46.53 -16.01 0.62
C ILE A 646 -46.16 -14.58 0.18
N ILE A 647 -45.25 -14.42 -0.80
CA ILE A 647 -44.86 -13.12 -1.33
C ILE A 647 -46.05 -12.42 -1.98
N ALA A 648 -46.84 -13.14 -2.79
CA ALA A 648 -48.02 -12.58 -3.41
C ALA A 648 -49.09 -12.19 -2.39
N ALA A 649 -49.28 -12.96 -1.32
CA ALA A 649 -50.18 -12.62 -0.22
C ALA A 649 -49.71 -11.36 0.53
N ALA A 650 -48.40 -11.25 0.81
CA ALA A 650 -47.80 -10.07 1.43
C ALA A 650 -47.96 -8.82 0.54
N VAL A 651 -47.67 -8.95 -0.77
CA VAL A 651 -47.84 -7.87 -1.75
C VAL A 651 -49.31 -7.48 -1.90
N THR A 652 -50.24 -8.43 -1.88
CA THR A 652 -51.68 -8.16 -1.90
C THR A 652 -52.11 -7.39 -0.65
N TRP A 653 -51.62 -7.79 0.53
CA TRP A 653 -51.97 -7.17 1.80
C TRP A 653 -51.42 -5.75 1.91
N PHE A 654 -50.13 -5.56 1.62
CA PHE A 654 -49.50 -4.23 1.60
C PHE A 654 -50.07 -3.37 0.47
N GLY A 655 -50.23 -3.91 -0.73
CA GLY A 655 -50.83 -3.22 -1.87
C GLY A 655 -52.23 -2.72 -1.55
N ARG A 656 -53.07 -3.53 -0.90
CA ARG A 656 -54.42 -3.13 -0.48
C ARG A 656 -54.42 -2.00 0.54
N GLN A 657 -53.47 -1.98 1.46
CA GLN A 657 -53.32 -0.91 2.47
C GLN A 657 -52.96 0.44 1.83
N PHE A 658 -52.12 0.46 0.80
CA PHE A 658 -51.57 1.70 0.24
C PHE A 658 -52.24 2.17 -1.06
N LEU A 659 -52.78 1.25 -1.87
CA LEU A 659 -53.33 1.52 -3.20
C LEU A 659 -54.81 1.10 -3.35
N GLY A 660 -55.45 0.70 -2.26
CA GLY A 660 -56.85 0.25 -2.26
C GLY A 660 -57.06 -1.02 -3.10
N PRO A 661 -58.25 -1.20 -3.73
CA PRO A 661 -58.59 -2.41 -4.49
C PRO A 661 -57.62 -2.72 -5.65
N ILE A 662 -56.96 -1.70 -6.20
CA ILE A 662 -55.98 -1.86 -7.28
C ILE A 662 -54.70 -2.55 -6.78
N GLY A 663 -54.29 -2.27 -5.54
CA GLY A 663 -53.10 -2.89 -4.95
C GLY A 663 -53.26 -4.39 -4.66
N SER A 664 -54.48 -4.87 -4.42
CA SER A 664 -54.74 -6.31 -4.32
C SER A 664 -54.60 -7.06 -5.65
N ILE A 665 -54.71 -6.37 -6.79
CA ILE A 665 -54.56 -6.98 -8.12
C ILE A 665 -53.09 -7.33 -8.39
N LEU A 666 -52.13 -6.57 -7.84
CA LEU A 666 -50.70 -6.81 -8.07
C LEU A 666 -50.22 -8.16 -7.54
N GLY A 667 -50.63 -8.57 -6.34
CA GLY A 667 -50.28 -9.91 -5.84
C GLY A 667 -50.98 -11.03 -6.62
N LEU A 668 -52.18 -10.77 -7.16
CA LEU A 668 -52.88 -11.71 -8.03
C LEU A 668 -52.18 -11.86 -9.39
N VAL A 669 -51.61 -10.79 -9.95
CA VAL A 669 -50.77 -10.83 -11.16
C VAL A 669 -49.50 -11.64 -10.93
N ILE A 670 -48.86 -11.52 -9.75
CA ILE A 670 -47.66 -12.32 -9.40
C ILE A 670 -48.02 -13.81 -9.33
N LEU A 671 -49.12 -14.16 -8.66
CA LEU A 671 -49.61 -15.55 -8.58
C LEU A 671 -49.95 -16.11 -9.96
N VAL A 672 -50.75 -15.38 -10.73
CA VAL A 672 -51.17 -15.83 -12.06
C VAL A 672 -49.96 -15.93 -12.98
N GLY A 673 -49.04 -14.96 -12.99
CA GLY A 673 -47.82 -14.99 -13.81
C GLY A 673 -46.93 -16.19 -13.49
N TRP A 674 -46.70 -16.48 -12.21
CA TRP A 674 -45.89 -17.62 -11.78
C TRP A 674 -46.50 -18.97 -12.21
N PHE A 675 -47.78 -19.20 -11.87
CA PHE A 675 -48.43 -20.48 -12.17
C PHE A 675 -48.78 -20.63 -13.65
N SER A 676 -49.12 -19.54 -14.35
CA SER A 676 -49.29 -19.61 -15.82
C SER A 676 -47.98 -19.91 -16.53
N GLY A 677 -46.84 -19.36 -16.10
CA GLY A 677 -45.52 -19.75 -16.63
C GLY A 677 -45.22 -21.24 -16.42
N LYS A 678 -45.61 -21.79 -15.27
CA LYS A 678 -45.43 -23.21 -14.94
C LYS A 678 -46.34 -24.14 -15.76
N PHE A 679 -47.62 -23.78 -15.96
CA PHE A 679 -48.56 -24.54 -16.78
C PHE A 679 -48.31 -24.40 -18.30
N VAL A 680 -47.87 -23.22 -18.77
CA VAL A 680 -47.56 -22.94 -20.19
C VAL A 680 -46.23 -23.59 -20.61
N GLY A 681 -45.30 -23.81 -19.66
CA GLY A 681 -44.05 -24.54 -19.90
C GLY A 681 -44.23 -26.04 -20.14
N GLU A 682 -45.27 -26.67 -19.61
CA GLU A 682 -45.49 -28.12 -19.74
C GLU A 682 -46.44 -28.51 -20.89
N HIS A 683 -47.35 -27.63 -21.33
CA HIS A 683 -48.20 -27.89 -22.49
C HIS A 683 -48.67 -26.57 -23.13
N LEU A 684 -48.03 -26.10 -24.23
CA LEU A 684 -48.64 -25.24 -25.30
C LEU A 684 -47.68 -24.36 -26.13
N LEU A 685 -46.34 -24.47 -26.02
CA LEU A 685 -45.45 -23.62 -26.83
C LEU A 685 -45.34 -24.00 -28.33
N GLY A 686 -46.01 -25.06 -28.79
CA GLY A 686 -46.08 -25.40 -30.23
C GLY A 686 -47.20 -24.71 -31.03
N GLY A 687 -48.29 -24.28 -30.39
CA GLY A 687 -49.52 -23.91 -31.11
C GLY A 687 -49.83 -22.41 -31.22
N LEU A 688 -49.20 -21.57 -30.38
CA LEU A 688 -49.52 -20.15 -30.26
C LEU A 688 -48.57 -19.24 -31.06
N ILE A 689 -47.36 -19.70 -31.36
CA ILE A 689 -46.36 -18.97 -32.15
C ILE A 689 -46.71 -19.02 -33.66
N ASP A 690 -47.43 -20.03 -34.12
CA ASP A 690 -47.88 -20.13 -35.52
C ASP A 690 -49.13 -19.27 -35.84
N LYS A 691 -49.89 -18.82 -34.84
CA LYS A 691 -51.05 -17.93 -35.03
C LYS A 691 -50.76 -16.44 -34.86
N LEU A 692 -49.56 -16.08 -34.40
CA LEU A 692 -49.11 -14.68 -34.28
C LEU A 692 -48.23 -14.22 -35.47
N LYS A 693 -48.00 -15.08 -36.47
CA LYS A 693 -47.35 -14.70 -37.74
C LYS A 693 -48.34 -14.24 -38.83
N PHE A 694 -49.60 -14.00 -38.49
CA PHE A 694 -50.60 -13.51 -39.45
C PHE A 694 -51.55 -12.49 -38.80
N TRP A 695 -51.00 -11.39 -38.29
CA TRP A 695 -51.63 -10.06 -38.17
C TRP A 695 -50.55 -8.98 -38.11
#